data_AF-A0A2E7AMC5-F1
#
_entry.id   AF-A0A2E7AMC5-F1
#
_cell.length_a   1.000
_cell.length_b   1.000
_cell.length_c   1.000
_cell.angle_alpha   90.00
_cell.angle_beta   90.00
_cell.angle_gamma   90.00
#
_symmetry.space_group_name_H-M   'P 1'
#
loop_
_entity.id
_entity.type
_entity.pdbx_description
1 polymer ?
#
loop_
_entity_poly.entity_id
_entity_poly.type
_entity_poly.pdbx_seq_one_letter_code
_entity_poly.pdbx_strand_id
1 'polypeptide(L)'
;MQNKRSGMKNQLIRIALLLAFSSVALSQVYTPPAPETNANRTPTDTSTTVNRQQPDTKSPFGEEIPLLNPGDETITVAGITIPLGDNRIMRSRFEKYLSQPEENSEDAQTYRGNIDRILGDLSPYRKGGPDIKTAYQTLPAASAFPADARICMTLAEAVYVAMLAKRDNRNLQKLNMALEEEKQKRIRDGDWKTRHDRDQKTGEVKSTNEGGEGENKQTTEATSTGRGAQSLEYAEILRRIGEVEVMKKKNLAQSEVQELRSKIQYQANMALWTMQRRYQHVLMASRFYNQIWKDGDSALHIDKNSDVSKMFSESLGVNPTVSTLDSIANEAIQEVNKAIEAVNFLLERDELHTAQKRLLEAFFIGEYLAPVATLELEKKRRIQLYVRGLFELYDAMQAKNYTQAKELVTSLKSTAKDFPSAKAESAITGYTFASDMAIQGAKAALLEGDKDKVKEEIQTAAEIWPTNPKLEEFSDLLDKSGGIMVARNDFDRLLREQNFREIFKRQYEFAPAVKGNATNEDALRTVVTNILKIDTAISVARQAATRGNSYAAWEALAELRSQQEFSEDPKLGQEIETLTPKISTFVDALQRARDFEDSRRDQTGSAMAWYLKALKIYPDSDMAEEGFQRLLDKVLPDNDLLSPSAQSEALN
;
A
#
# COMPACT_ATOMS: atom_id res chain seq x y z
N MET A 1 52.59 -37.99 9.23
CA MET A 1 53.07 -38.40 10.57
C MET A 1 53.00 -37.16 11.46
N GLN A 2 52.00 -37.10 12.36
CA GLN A 2 52.13 -37.11 13.84
C GLN A 2 52.78 -35.83 14.41
N ASN A 3 52.33 -35.16 15.46
CA ASN A 3 51.25 -35.31 16.45
C ASN A 3 51.21 -33.95 17.21
N LYS A 4 50.08 -33.25 17.34
CA LYS A 4 49.08 -33.31 18.44
C LYS A 4 49.61 -32.97 19.86
N ARG A 5 49.30 -31.74 20.33
CA ARG A 5 48.93 -31.31 21.71
C ARG A 5 48.53 -29.82 21.62
N SER A 6 47.28 -29.45 21.38
CA SER A 6 46.08 -29.48 22.25
C SER A 6 46.21 -28.68 23.54
N GLY A 7 45.38 -27.64 23.65
CA GLY A 7 44.73 -27.24 24.91
C GLY A 7 45.33 -26.02 25.62
N MET A 8 44.78 -24.83 25.34
CA MET A 8 44.57 -23.69 26.27
C MET A 8 44.57 -22.32 25.54
N LYS A 9 43.76 -22.10 24.50
CA LYS A 9 43.51 -20.72 24.00
C LYS A 9 42.06 -20.38 23.62
N ASN A 10 41.12 -21.33 23.62
CA ASN A 10 39.74 -21.10 23.18
C ASN A 10 38.66 -21.16 24.29
N GLN A 11 39.03 -20.95 25.55
CA GLN A 11 38.08 -20.91 26.68
C GLN A 11 38.06 -19.57 27.45
N LEU A 12 38.79 -18.55 26.97
CA LEU A 12 38.81 -17.21 27.60
C LEU A 12 38.09 -16.12 26.78
N ILE A 13 37.52 -16.46 25.62
CA ILE A 13 36.83 -15.51 24.73
C ILE A 13 35.29 -15.72 24.75
N ARG A 14 34.78 -16.65 25.56
CA ARG A 14 33.33 -16.92 25.69
C ARG A 14 32.72 -16.62 27.07
N ILE A 15 33.46 -15.96 27.97
CA ILE A 15 32.94 -15.50 29.29
C ILE A 15 33.13 -13.97 29.48
N ALA A 16 33.44 -13.22 28.42
CA ALA A 16 33.56 -11.76 28.46
C ALA A 16 32.50 -11.02 27.62
N LEU A 17 31.37 -11.69 27.29
CA LEU A 17 30.30 -11.13 26.47
C LEU A 17 28.92 -11.20 27.14
N LEU A 18 28.86 -11.03 28.47
CA LEU A 18 27.60 -11.05 29.23
C LEU A 18 27.47 -9.99 30.33
N LEU A 19 28.36 -8.99 30.40
CA LEU A 19 28.32 -7.92 31.41
C LEU A 19 28.96 -6.63 30.87
N ALA A 20 28.32 -5.98 29.90
CA ALA A 20 28.62 -4.58 29.53
C ALA A 20 27.57 -4.01 28.55
N PHE A 21 26.32 -3.86 28.97
CA PHE A 21 25.37 -2.95 28.30
C PHE A 21 24.54 -2.20 29.35
N SER A 22 25.22 -1.31 30.06
CA SER A 22 24.63 -0.23 30.86
C SER A 22 25.46 1.03 30.66
N SER A 23 25.49 1.51 29.41
CA SER A 23 25.97 2.86 29.11
C SER A 23 24.84 3.85 29.34
N VAL A 24 24.98 4.61 30.43
CA VAL A 24 24.29 5.88 30.68
C VAL A 24 24.52 6.80 29.48
N ALA A 25 23.49 7.02 28.67
CA ALA A 25 23.51 8.09 27.68
C ALA A 25 23.27 9.41 28.43
N LEU A 26 24.36 10.13 28.72
CA LEU A 26 24.29 11.55 29.00
C LEU A 26 23.81 12.24 27.72
N SER A 27 22.61 12.79 27.75
CA SER A 27 22.06 13.66 26.72
C SER A 27 22.96 14.89 26.57
N GLN A 28 23.88 14.86 25.60
CA GLN A 28 24.54 16.06 25.13
C GLN A 28 23.60 16.78 24.16
N VAL A 29 23.23 18.00 24.52
CA VAL A 29 22.54 18.96 23.65
C VAL A 29 23.47 19.27 22.48
N TYR A 30 23.07 18.85 21.27
CA TYR A 30 23.70 19.32 20.04
C TYR A 30 23.58 20.85 19.97
N THR A 31 24.70 21.54 20.09
CA THR A 31 24.83 22.99 19.89
C THR A 31 25.44 23.20 18.50
N PRO A 32 24.68 23.74 17.52
CA PRO A 32 25.28 24.08 16.23
C PRO A 32 26.25 25.26 16.39
N PRO A 33 27.30 25.36 15.55
CA PRO A 33 28.29 26.42 15.64
C PRO A 33 27.66 27.79 15.35
N ALA A 34 28.17 28.82 16.02
CA ALA A 34 27.71 30.20 15.86
C ALA A 34 27.90 30.68 14.41
N PRO A 35 26.91 31.39 13.81
CA PRO A 35 27.04 31.86 12.44
C PRO A 35 28.02 33.03 12.36
N GLU A 36 28.96 32.93 11.43
CA GLU A 36 29.83 34.02 11.02
C GLU A 36 29.01 35.13 10.36
N THR A 37 29.26 36.37 10.77
CA THR A 37 28.64 37.58 10.23
C THR A 37 29.09 37.84 8.79
N ASN A 38 28.20 37.61 7.83
CA ASN A 38 28.29 38.20 6.49
C ASN A 38 27.01 38.98 6.20
N ALA A 39 27.17 40.30 6.00
CA ALA A 39 26.09 41.21 5.67
C ALA A 39 25.69 41.09 4.19
N ASN A 40 24.39 41.28 3.92
CA ASN A 40 23.69 41.26 2.64
C ASN A 40 23.25 39.88 2.11
N ARG A 41 22.06 39.45 2.56
CA ARG A 41 21.01 38.83 1.73
C ARG A 41 19.67 38.85 2.48
N THR A 42 18.61 39.25 1.79
CA THR A 42 17.23 39.29 2.25
C THR A 42 16.75 37.88 2.62
N PRO A 43 15.99 37.64 3.71
CA PRO A 43 15.62 36.29 4.12
C PRO A 43 14.43 35.79 3.30
N THR A 44 14.63 34.69 2.58
CA THR A 44 13.53 33.85 2.09
C THR A 44 13.32 32.72 3.11
N ASP A 45 12.08 32.57 3.58
CA ASP A 45 11.64 31.54 4.51
C ASP A 45 12.20 30.16 4.16
N THR A 46 12.96 29.58 5.09
CA THR A 46 13.31 28.15 5.04
C THR A 46 12.50 27.46 6.13
N SER A 47 11.22 27.21 5.85
CA SER A 47 10.48 26.18 6.58
C SER A 47 11.04 24.83 6.16
N THR A 48 11.71 24.11 7.06
CA THR A 48 11.92 22.66 6.88
C THR A 48 10.59 21.95 7.11
N THR A 49 9.66 22.13 6.18
CA THR A 49 8.51 21.24 6.01
C THR A 49 9.06 19.97 5.38
N VAL A 50 9.12 18.89 6.14
CA VAL A 50 9.25 17.55 5.57
C VAL A 50 7.98 17.32 4.76
N ASN A 51 8.03 17.62 3.47
CA ASN A 51 6.94 17.32 2.55
C ASN A 51 6.97 15.81 2.29
N ARG A 52 6.35 15.05 3.20
CA ARG A 52 6.09 13.63 2.99
C ARG A 52 4.93 13.58 1.99
N GLN A 53 5.26 13.55 0.69
CA GLN A 53 4.28 13.27 -0.36
C GLN A 53 3.60 11.94 -0.01
N GLN A 54 2.36 12.04 0.43
CA GLN A 54 1.51 10.91 0.71
C GLN A 54 0.90 10.50 -0.64
N PRO A 55 1.12 9.26 -1.12
CA PRO A 55 0.40 8.79 -2.28
C PRO A 55 -1.08 8.78 -1.94
N ASP A 56 -1.88 9.43 -2.78
CA ASP A 56 -3.34 9.50 -2.69
C ASP A 56 -3.91 8.12 -3.04
N THR A 57 -3.74 7.13 -2.14
CA THR A 57 -4.24 5.77 -2.33
C THR A 57 -5.68 5.71 -1.87
N LYS A 58 -6.60 6.20 -2.70
CA LYS A 58 -7.99 5.71 -2.64
C LYS A 58 -7.93 4.20 -2.86
N SER A 59 -8.14 3.44 -1.79
CA SER A 59 -8.28 1.98 -1.88
C SER A 59 -9.33 1.67 -2.95
N PRO A 60 -9.07 0.78 -3.91
CA PRO A 60 -10.06 0.38 -4.91
C PRO A 60 -11.27 -0.33 -4.30
N PHE A 61 -11.18 -0.66 -3.01
CA PHE A 61 -12.22 -1.23 -2.17
C PHE A 61 -12.91 -0.16 -1.31
N GLY A 62 -12.71 1.15 -1.50
CA GLY A 62 -13.24 2.14 -0.55
C GLY A 62 -12.91 1.82 0.92
N GLU A 63 -13.73 2.32 1.85
CA GLU A 63 -13.59 2.15 3.31
C GLU A 63 -13.99 0.72 3.79
N GLU A 64 -13.59 -0.34 3.08
CA GLU A 64 -14.27 -1.65 3.15
C GLU A 64 -13.89 -2.59 4.29
N ILE A 65 -12.83 -2.31 5.04
CA ILE A 65 -12.57 -3.01 6.29
C ILE A 65 -12.31 -1.96 7.36
N PRO A 66 -13.33 -1.59 8.16
CA PRO A 66 -13.20 -0.57 9.18
C PRO A 66 -12.38 -1.14 10.32
N LEU A 67 -11.06 -1.04 10.20
CA LEU A 67 -10.20 -0.84 11.35
C LEU A 67 -9.84 0.63 11.51
N LEU A 68 -9.54 1.36 10.44
CA LEU A 68 -9.51 2.82 10.36
C LEU A 68 -9.52 3.16 8.86
N ASN A 69 -10.25 4.20 8.48
CA ASN A 69 -10.32 4.64 7.08
C ASN A 69 -8.91 5.03 6.61
N PRO A 70 -8.40 4.52 5.47
CA PRO A 70 -7.08 4.94 4.97
C PRO A 70 -6.96 6.45 4.73
N GLY A 71 -8.08 7.16 4.57
CA GLY A 71 -8.12 8.63 4.47
C GLY A 71 -8.21 9.36 5.82
N ASP A 72 -8.67 8.71 6.88
CA ASP A 72 -8.87 9.35 8.18
C ASP A 72 -7.71 9.01 9.11
N GLU A 73 -6.47 9.36 8.73
CA GLU A 73 -5.29 9.27 9.62
C GLU A 73 -5.39 10.24 10.83
N THR A 74 -6.60 10.48 11.32
CA THR A 74 -6.99 11.44 12.33
C THR A 74 -8.13 10.89 13.19
N ILE A 75 -8.19 11.27 14.46
CA ILE A 75 -9.33 11.02 15.36
C ILE A 75 -9.87 12.32 15.89
N THR A 76 -11.19 12.43 16.06
CA THR A 76 -11.81 13.62 16.63
C THR A 76 -12.14 13.41 18.09
N VAL A 77 -11.56 14.23 18.97
CA VAL A 77 -11.84 14.22 20.42
C VAL A 77 -12.30 15.60 20.85
N ALA A 78 -13.48 15.69 21.45
CA ALA A 78 -14.10 16.97 21.85
C ALA A 78 -14.15 18.01 20.71
N GLY A 79 -14.38 17.55 19.47
CA GLY A 79 -14.42 18.40 18.27
C GLY A 79 -13.05 18.75 17.67
N ILE A 80 -11.94 18.19 18.19
CA ILE A 80 -10.58 18.44 17.69
C ILE A 80 -10.06 17.22 16.97
N THR A 81 -9.62 17.43 15.72
CA THR A 81 -9.03 16.41 14.87
C THR A 81 -7.55 16.24 15.18
N ILE A 82 -7.16 15.11 15.77
CA ILE A 82 -5.79 14.76 16.14
C ILE A 82 -5.22 13.79 15.09
N PRO A 83 -4.13 14.13 14.38
CA PRO A 83 -3.49 13.21 13.45
C PRO A 83 -2.85 12.03 14.19
N LEU A 84 -3.12 10.82 13.70
CA LEU A 84 -2.61 9.55 14.20
C LEU A 84 -1.40 9.03 13.40
N GLY A 85 -1.22 9.48 12.15
CA GLY A 85 -0.09 9.12 11.27
C GLY A 85 -0.32 7.89 10.39
N ASP A 86 0.75 7.22 9.96
CA ASP A 86 0.70 6.08 9.01
C ASP A 86 -0.11 4.90 9.57
N ASN A 87 -1.14 4.48 8.83
CA ASN A 87 -2.03 3.36 9.16
C ASN A 87 -1.29 2.03 9.45
N ARG A 88 -0.15 1.77 8.80
CA ARG A 88 0.65 0.57 9.06
C ARG A 88 1.28 0.60 10.45
N ILE A 89 1.74 1.78 10.88
CA ILE A 89 2.30 1.97 12.22
C ILE A 89 1.18 1.81 13.25
N MET A 90 0.00 2.35 12.97
CA MET A 90 -1.19 2.17 13.82
C MET A 90 -1.54 0.70 14.04
N ARG A 91 -1.65 -0.08 12.95
CA ARG A 91 -1.86 -1.55 13.01
C ARG A 91 -0.82 -2.22 13.91
N SER A 92 0.46 -1.94 13.68
CA SER A 92 1.54 -2.54 14.47
C SER A 92 1.48 -2.18 15.95
N ARG A 93 1.15 -0.92 16.30
CA ARG A 93 1.01 -0.48 17.70
C ARG A 93 -0.16 -1.16 18.40
N PHE A 94 -1.30 -1.29 17.71
CA PHE A 94 -2.46 -1.98 18.26
C PHE A 94 -2.22 -3.48 18.44
N GLU A 95 -1.64 -4.16 17.43
CA GLU A 95 -1.25 -5.57 17.55
C GLU A 95 -0.27 -5.80 18.72
N LYS A 96 0.69 -4.90 18.90
CA LYS A 96 1.60 -4.91 20.04
C LYS A 96 0.82 -4.79 21.35
N TYR A 97 -0.07 -3.82 21.49
CA TYR A 97 -0.90 -3.63 22.67
C TYR A 97 -1.73 -4.87 23.03
N LEU A 98 -2.37 -5.49 22.04
CA LEU A 98 -3.15 -6.72 22.26
C LEU A 98 -2.30 -7.90 22.76
N SER A 99 -0.99 -7.88 22.52
CA SER A 99 -0.05 -8.88 23.00
C SER A 99 0.60 -8.57 24.35
N GLN A 100 0.44 -7.34 24.86
CA GLN A 100 1.04 -6.93 26.12
C GLN A 100 0.25 -7.45 27.33
N PRO A 101 0.93 -7.82 28.44
CA PRO A 101 0.23 -8.16 29.68
C PRO A 101 -0.57 -6.96 30.20
N GLU A 102 -1.56 -7.22 31.05
CA GLU A 102 -2.22 -6.18 31.83
C GLU A 102 -1.22 -5.48 32.76
N GLU A 103 -1.30 -4.15 32.84
CA GLU A 103 -0.41 -3.35 33.68
C GLU A 103 -0.95 -3.28 35.12
N ASN A 104 -0.99 -4.43 35.80
CA ASN A 104 -1.57 -4.59 37.15
C ASN A 104 -0.52 -4.80 38.27
N SER A 105 0.76 -4.56 38.00
CA SER A 105 1.82 -4.67 39.02
C SER A 105 1.63 -3.68 40.18
N GLU A 106 2.23 -3.98 41.33
CA GLU A 106 2.22 -3.10 42.50
C GLU A 106 2.78 -1.70 42.18
N ASP A 107 3.86 -1.64 41.39
CA ASP A 107 4.45 -0.39 40.92
C ASP A 107 3.47 0.44 40.07
N ALA A 108 2.69 -0.22 39.20
CA ALA A 108 1.71 0.44 38.34
C ALA A 108 0.52 0.98 39.16
N GLN A 109 0.05 0.21 40.14
CA GLN A 109 -0.99 0.66 41.08
C GLN A 109 -0.49 1.84 41.92
N THR A 110 0.75 1.77 42.40
CA THR A 110 1.39 2.87 43.15
C THR A 110 1.52 4.13 42.29
N TYR A 111 1.93 3.99 41.02
CA TYR A 111 1.99 5.10 40.08
C TYR A 111 0.61 5.78 39.90
N ARG A 112 -0.44 5.01 39.61
CA ARG A 112 -1.80 5.56 39.44
C ARG A 112 -2.32 6.21 40.73
N GLY A 113 -2.09 5.56 41.87
CA GLY A 113 -2.41 6.14 43.18
C GLY A 113 -1.69 7.46 43.46
N ASN A 114 -0.44 7.62 43.00
CA ASN A 114 0.29 8.88 43.07
C ASN A 114 -0.34 9.95 42.16
N ILE A 115 -0.76 9.61 40.95
CA ILE A 115 -1.45 10.53 40.03
C ILE A 115 -2.78 11.00 40.63
N ASP A 116 -3.59 10.07 41.14
CA ASP A 116 -4.87 10.38 41.78
C ASP A 116 -4.68 11.25 43.03
N ARG A 117 -3.64 10.96 43.82
CA ARG A 117 -3.24 11.78 44.97
C ARG A 117 -2.87 13.20 44.54
N ILE A 118 -2.07 13.37 43.48
CA ILE A 118 -1.69 14.71 42.98
C ILE A 118 -2.94 15.49 42.53
N LEU A 119 -3.83 14.86 41.75
CA LEU A 119 -5.07 15.49 41.29
C LEU A 119 -5.99 15.85 42.46
N GLY A 120 -6.11 14.96 43.46
CA GLY A 120 -6.85 15.21 44.69
C GLY A 120 -6.24 16.33 45.55
N ASP A 121 -4.91 16.37 45.66
CA ASP A 121 -4.18 17.40 46.41
C ASP A 121 -4.36 18.79 45.79
N LEU A 122 -4.43 18.87 44.46
CA LEU A 122 -4.65 20.11 43.70
C LEU A 122 -6.13 20.48 43.52
N SER A 123 -7.06 19.64 44.00
CA SER A 123 -8.49 19.86 43.82
C SER A 123 -8.95 21.13 44.54
N PRO A 124 -9.73 22.00 43.88
CA PRO A 124 -10.31 23.18 44.53
C PRO A 124 -11.33 22.81 45.63
N TYR A 125 -11.89 21.59 45.56
CA TYR A 125 -12.88 21.09 46.51
C TYR A 125 -12.26 20.39 47.73
N ARG A 126 -10.93 20.31 47.81
CA ARG A 126 -10.25 19.75 48.96
C ARG A 126 -10.51 20.61 50.20
N LYS A 127 -10.75 19.96 51.35
CA LYS A 127 -10.85 20.64 52.65
C LYS A 127 -9.52 21.36 52.96
N GLY A 128 -9.55 22.68 53.06
CA GLY A 128 -8.35 23.53 53.22
C GLY A 128 -7.82 24.12 51.91
N GLY A 129 -8.45 23.82 50.78
CA GLY A 129 -8.05 24.27 49.46
C GLY A 129 -6.92 23.43 48.84
N PRO A 130 -6.49 23.78 47.62
CA PRO A 130 -5.40 23.10 46.91
C PRO A 130 -4.05 23.16 47.67
N ASP A 131 -3.37 22.03 47.78
CA ASP A 131 -2.03 21.91 48.39
C ASP A 131 -0.98 21.62 47.30
N ILE A 132 -0.45 22.71 46.74
CA ILE A 132 0.59 22.66 45.70
C ILE A 132 1.84 21.96 46.20
N LYS A 133 2.21 22.12 47.48
CA LYS A 133 3.47 21.61 48.02
C LYS A 133 3.44 20.08 48.08
N THR A 134 2.37 19.50 48.62
CA THR A 134 2.22 18.05 48.73
C THR A 134 2.10 17.41 47.35
N ALA A 135 1.34 18.03 46.44
CA ALA A 135 1.24 17.61 45.05
C ALA A 135 2.61 17.60 44.36
N TYR A 136 3.39 18.68 44.49
CA TYR A 136 4.73 18.79 43.90
C TYR A 136 5.70 17.73 44.44
N GLN A 137 5.67 17.44 45.75
CA GLN A 137 6.54 16.43 46.37
C GLN A 137 6.24 15.00 45.89
N THR A 138 5.05 14.75 45.36
CA THR A 138 4.61 13.44 44.88
C THR A 138 5.03 13.18 43.42
N LEU A 139 5.27 14.23 42.62
CA LEU A 139 5.65 14.11 41.20
C LEU A 139 6.90 13.25 40.95
N PRO A 140 8.02 13.39 41.71
CA PRO A 140 9.21 12.57 41.48
C PRO A 140 8.95 11.08 41.69
N ALA A 141 8.11 10.72 42.66
CA ALA A 141 7.74 9.33 42.93
C ALA A 141 6.93 8.73 41.77
N ALA A 142 5.98 9.48 41.21
CA ALA A 142 5.25 9.06 40.01
C ALA A 142 6.18 8.89 38.79
N SER A 143 7.18 9.77 38.64
CA SER A 143 8.13 9.72 37.52
C SER A 143 9.06 8.49 37.49
N ALA A 144 9.11 7.73 38.59
CA ALA A 144 9.93 6.53 38.68
C ALA A 144 9.34 5.38 37.84
N PHE A 145 8.04 5.40 37.56
CA PHE A 145 7.37 4.36 36.80
C PHE A 145 7.67 4.48 35.29
N PRO A 146 8.10 3.40 34.61
CA PRO A 146 8.53 3.47 33.21
C PRO A 146 7.47 4.04 32.25
N ALA A 147 6.18 3.73 32.45
CA ALA A 147 5.11 4.18 31.55
C ALA A 147 4.85 5.71 31.63
N ASP A 148 5.29 6.36 32.71
CA ASP A 148 5.26 7.82 32.87
C ASP A 148 6.19 8.51 31.85
N ALA A 149 7.23 7.83 31.39
CA ALA A 149 8.24 8.38 30.49
C ALA A 149 8.89 9.69 31.01
N ARG A 150 9.01 9.82 32.34
CA ARG A 150 9.54 11.01 33.06
C ARG A 150 8.72 12.29 32.88
N ILE A 151 7.48 12.20 32.41
CA ILE A 151 6.62 13.37 32.23
C ILE A 151 6.32 14.06 33.56
N CYS A 152 6.11 13.30 34.64
CA CYS A 152 5.93 13.89 35.97
C CYS A 152 7.17 14.67 36.46
N MET A 153 8.38 14.25 36.06
CA MET A 153 9.61 14.99 36.36
C MET A 153 9.69 16.29 35.54
N THR A 154 9.40 16.23 34.24
CA THR A 154 9.32 17.42 33.38
C THR A 154 8.27 18.42 33.89
N LEU A 155 7.13 17.92 34.38
CA LEU A 155 6.11 18.75 35.03
C LEU A 155 6.64 19.37 36.33
N ALA A 156 7.35 18.62 37.16
CA ALA A 156 7.97 19.15 38.38
C ALA A 156 8.96 20.28 38.05
N GLU A 157 9.82 20.09 37.06
CA GLU A 157 10.75 21.13 36.60
C GLU A 157 10.02 22.39 36.09
N ALA A 158 8.97 22.21 35.29
CA ALA A 158 8.17 23.31 34.78
C ALA A 158 7.46 24.08 35.91
N VAL A 159 6.90 23.38 36.90
CA VAL A 159 6.30 23.97 38.11
C VAL A 159 7.36 24.71 38.93
N TYR A 160 8.55 24.13 39.11
CA TYR A 160 9.64 24.77 39.85
C TYR A 160 10.09 26.08 39.20
N VAL A 161 10.35 26.07 37.89
CA VAL A 161 10.73 27.27 37.13
C VAL A 161 9.65 28.35 37.20
N ALA A 162 8.38 27.95 37.09
CA ALA A 162 7.25 28.86 37.21
C ALA A 162 7.13 29.49 38.61
N MET A 163 7.32 28.69 39.67
CA MET A 163 7.33 29.19 41.05
C MET A 163 8.52 30.11 41.33
N LEU A 164 9.70 29.82 40.76
CA LEU A 164 10.88 30.67 40.86
C LEU A 164 10.63 32.02 40.18
N ALA A 165 10.11 32.03 38.96
CA ALA A 165 9.73 33.26 38.26
C ALA A 165 8.74 34.11 39.07
N LYS A 166 7.74 33.48 39.72
CA LYS A 166 6.81 34.18 40.63
C LYS A 166 7.49 34.72 41.89
N ARG A 167 8.44 33.99 42.47
CA ARG A 167 9.19 34.46 43.65
C ARG A 167 10.10 35.64 43.29
N ASP A 168 10.79 35.57 42.17
CA ASP A 168 11.65 36.64 41.65
C ASP A 168 10.83 37.90 41.39
N ASN A 169 9.65 37.76 40.77
CA ASN A 169 8.71 38.88 40.60
C ASN A 169 8.30 39.50 41.95
N ARG A 170 7.94 38.69 42.96
CA ARG A 170 7.64 39.21 44.32
C ARG A 170 8.83 39.93 44.95
N ASN A 171 10.06 39.45 44.75
CA ASN A 171 11.26 40.11 45.25
C ASN A 171 11.50 41.45 44.53
N LEU A 172 11.33 41.47 43.21
CA LEU A 172 11.41 42.70 42.40
C LEU A 172 10.30 43.70 42.77
N GLN A 173 9.09 43.25 43.10
CA GLN A 173 8.02 44.10 43.61
C GLN A 173 8.40 44.75 44.95
N LYS A 174 8.95 43.97 45.90
CA LYS A 174 9.46 44.53 47.17
C LYS A 174 10.59 45.54 46.94
N LEU A 175 11.50 45.24 46.02
CA LEU A 175 12.58 46.15 45.65
C LEU A 175 12.02 47.44 45.03
N ASN A 176 11.02 47.34 44.15
CA ASN A 176 10.35 48.49 43.55
C ASN A 176 9.57 49.32 44.58
N MET A 177 8.97 48.68 45.60
CA MET A 177 8.34 49.39 46.72
C MET A 177 9.38 50.15 47.55
N ALA A 178 10.51 49.52 47.87
CA ALA A 178 11.61 50.17 48.59
C ALA A 178 12.20 51.35 47.80
N LEU A 179 12.36 51.20 46.48
CA LEU A 179 12.78 52.26 45.57
C LEU A 179 11.75 53.40 45.50
N GLU A 180 10.45 53.09 45.52
CA GLU A 180 9.40 54.11 45.59
C GLU A 180 9.43 54.86 46.91
N GLU A 181 9.63 54.17 48.04
CA GLU A 181 9.81 54.82 49.34
C GLU A 181 11.06 55.72 49.38
N GLU A 182 12.17 55.29 48.78
CA GLU A 182 13.38 56.12 48.59
C GLU A 182 13.05 57.37 47.76
N LYS A 183 12.39 57.20 46.61
CA LYS A 183 11.95 58.32 45.75
C LYS A 183 11.08 59.31 46.53
N GLN A 184 10.08 58.83 47.26
CA GLN A 184 9.18 59.71 48.04
C GLN A 184 9.91 60.43 49.17
N LYS A 185 10.89 59.80 49.82
CA LYS A 185 11.78 60.47 50.80
C LYS A 185 12.59 61.57 50.12
N ARG A 186 13.21 61.30 48.97
CA ARG A 186 14.02 62.27 48.22
C ARG A 186 13.20 63.46 47.69
N ILE A 187 11.96 63.23 47.26
CA ILE A 187 11.04 64.31 46.88
C ILE A 187 10.75 65.22 48.08
N ARG A 188 10.43 64.64 49.26
CA ARG A 188 10.22 65.43 50.48
C ARG A 188 11.46 66.19 50.90
N ASP A 189 12.65 65.57 50.81
CA ASP A 189 13.93 66.21 51.10
C ASP A 189 14.17 67.39 50.14
N GLY A 190 13.90 67.21 48.84
CA GLY A 190 14.01 68.25 47.81
C GLY A 190 13.03 69.40 48.02
N ASP A 191 11.77 69.12 48.33
CA ASP A 191 10.74 70.12 48.64
C ASP A 191 11.08 70.90 49.92
N TRP A 192 11.54 70.20 50.95
CA TRP A 192 11.97 70.83 52.20
C TRP A 192 13.16 71.78 51.95
N LYS A 193 14.17 71.32 51.20
CA LYS A 193 15.35 72.14 50.86
C LYS A 193 14.98 73.36 50.01
N THR A 194 14.16 73.18 48.98
CA THR A 194 13.70 74.30 48.14
C THR A 194 13.00 75.39 48.96
N ARG A 195 12.29 75.00 50.03
CA ARG A 195 11.62 75.94 50.95
C ARG A 195 12.55 76.56 52.00
N HIS A 196 13.69 75.94 52.31
CA HIS A 196 14.57 76.35 53.41
C HIS A 196 15.97 76.84 52.97
N ASP A 197 16.30 76.79 51.68
CA ASP A 197 17.57 77.27 51.16
C ASP A 197 17.64 78.80 51.21
N ARG A 198 18.49 79.34 52.10
CA ARG A 198 18.81 80.77 52.22
C ARG A 198 20.32 80.93 52.08
N ASP A 199 20.73 81.86 51.22
CA ASP A 199 22.13 82.04 50.85
C ASP A 199 23.00 82.39 52.07
N GLN A 200 24.09 81.65 52.29
CA GLN A 200 25.09 82.00 53.29
C GLN A 200 26.01 83.07 52.71
N LYS A 201 25.99 84.27 53.31
CA LYS A 201 26.92 85.36 53.01
C LYS A 201 28.36 84.84 52.95
N THR A 202 28.97 84.93 51.78
CA THR A 202 30.42 84.81 51.61
C THR A 202 31.07 86.17 51.82
N GLY A 203 31.84 86.26 52.91
CA GLY A 203 33.13 86.94 52.99
C GLY A 203 33.23 88.45 52.78
N GLU A 204 33.63 89.13 53.87
CA GLU A 204 34.32 90.43 53.94
C GLU A 204 35.12 90.86 52.70
N VAL A 205 34.94 92.13 52.30
CA VAL A 205 35.95 92.89 51.54
C VAL A 205 36.43 94.06 52.41
N LYS A 206 37.75 94.18 52.51
CA LYS A 206 38.53 95.09 53.35
C LYS A 206 38.02 96.53 53.42
N SER A 207 38.13 97.09 54.63
CA SER A 207 38.09 98.52 54.96
C SER A 207 39.23 99.29 54.27
N THR A 208 38.89 100.46 53.75
CA THR A 208 39.82 101.61 53.61
C THR A 208 39.14 102.80 54.27
N ASN A 209 39.77 103.35 55.31
CA ASN A 209 39.34 104.54 56.03
C ASN A 209 39.45 105.79 55.16
N GLU A 210 38.47 106.70 55.27
CA GLU A 210 38.72 108.12 55.55
C GLU A 210 37.42 108.88 55.86
N GLY A 211 37.35 109.45 57.07
CA GLY A 211 36.65 110.70 57.43
C GLY A 211 35.13 110.79 57.34
N GLY A 212 34.47 111.00 58.49
CA GLY A 212 33.17 111.69 58.54
C GLY A 212 32.17 111.14 59.55
N GLU A 213 31.73 112.01 60.45
CA GLU A 213 30.82 111.78 61.58
C GLU A 213 29.37 111.42 61.16
N GLY A 214 28.67 110.71 62.05
CA GLY A 214 27.24 110.93 62.26
C GLY A 214 26.22 110.02 61.55
N GLU A 215 25.60 109.15 62.36
CA GLU A 215 24.19 108.71 62.33
C GLU A 215 23.67 107.60 61.37
N ASN A 216 22.98 106.65 62.04
CA ASN A 216 21.97 105.68 61.59
C ASN A 216 22.35 104.54 60.62
N LYS A 217 22.70 103.37 61.21
CA LYS A 217 22.60 102.07 60.53
C LYS A 217 21.15 101.58 60.53
N GLN A 218 20.47 101.78 59.40
CA GLN A 218 19.21 101.10 59.10
C GLN A 218 19.54 99.73 58.46
N THR A 219 19.30 98.63 59.17
CA THR A 219 19.36 97.27 58.62
C THR A 219 18.11 97.02 57.78
N THR A 220 18.22 97.19 56.47
CA THR A 220 17.30 96.59 55.49
C THR A 220 17.62 95.10 55.37
N GLU A 221 16.67 94.24 55.76
CA GLU A 221 16.73 92.82 55.44
C GLU A 221 16.63 92.64 53.93
N ALA A 222 17.67 92.09 53.32
CA ALA A 222 17.62 91.67 51.92
C ALA A 222 16.81 90.37 51.82
N THR A 223 15.60 90.45 51.28
CA THR A 223 14.81 89.32 50.79
C THR A 223 15.37 88.84 49.44
N SER A 224 16.52 88.18 49.47
CA SER A 224 17.02 87.40 48.33
C SER A 224 16.70 85.93 48.57
N THR A 225 15.73 85.40 47.82
CA THR A 225 15.45 83.96 47.75
C THR A 225 16.66 83.23 47.17
N GLY A 226 17.21 82.26 47.90
CA GLY A 226 18.39 81.49 47.51
C GLY A 226 18.14 80.62 46.27
N ARG A 227 19.22 80.13 45.66
CA ARG A 227 19.25 79.27 44.44
C ARG A 227 18.66 77.86 44.65
N GLY A 228 17.61 77.69 45.47
CA GLY A 228 17.10 76.37 45.90
C GLY A 228 16.85 75.38 44.74
N ALA A 229 16.25 75.85 43.65
CA ALA A 229 16.01 75.05 42.44
C ALA A 229 17.19 74.98 41.45
N GLN A 230 18.25 75.75 41.67
CA GLN A 230 19.46 75.83 40.83
C GLN A 230 20.71 75.23 41.51
N SER A 231 20.56 74.62 42.69
CA SER A 231 21.67 73.98 43.40
C SER A 231 22.08 72.67 42.72
N LEU A 232 23.38 72.36 42.73
CA LEU A 232 23.93 71.10 42.21
C LEU A 232 23.32 69.89 42.92
N GLU A 233 23.02 70.04 44.22
CA GLU A 233 22.43 69.00 45.04
C GLU A 233 20.94 68.75 44.71
N TYR A 234 20.18 69.79 44.36
CA TYR A 234 18.81 69.63 43.84
C TYR A 234 18.80 68.96 42.46
N ALA A 235 19.74 69.32 41.58
CA ALA A 235 19.93 68.64 40.30
C ALA A 235 20.26 67.15 40.49
N GLU A 236 21.05 66.80 41.51
CA GLU A 236 21.36 65.41 41.88
C GLU A 236 20.12 64.66 42.41
N ILE A 237 19.25 65.32 43.19
CA ILE A 237 17.97 64.75 43.63
C ILE A 237 17.08 64.42 42.43
N LEU A 238 16.93 65.34 41.47
CA LEU A 238 16.16 65.11 40.24
C LEU A 238 16.74 63.99 39.38
N ARG A 239 18.07 63.95 39.24
CA ARG A 239 18.79 62.87 38.55
C ARG A 239 18.50 61.51 39.19
N ARG A 240 18.58 61.42 40.52
CA ARG A 240 18.30 60.20 41.28
C ARG A 240 16.85 59.74 41.16
N ILE A 241 15.88 60.66 41.16
CA ILE A 241 14.47 60.35 40.89
C ILE A 241 14.32 59.73 39.49
N GLY A 242 14.98 60.31 38.48
CA GLY A 242 14.99 59.77 37.12
C GLY A 242 15.63 58.38 37.03
N GLU A 243 16.76 58.14 37.71
CA GLU A 243 17.37 56.82 37.81
C GLU A 243 16.44 55.78 38.45
N VAL A 244 15.77 56.14 39.54
CA VAL A 244 14.83 55.25 40.24
C VAL A 244 13.65 54.87 39.34
N GLU A 245 13.12 55.81 38.56
CA GLU A 245 12.06 55.52 37.59
C GLU A 245 12.52 54.60 36.45
N VAL A 246 13.75 54.81 35.94
CA VAL A 246 14.35 53.92 34.93
C VAL A 246 14.57 52.53 35.50
N MET A 247 15.10 52.41 36.73
CA MET A 247 15.28 51.13 37.42
C MET A 247 13.95 50.41 37.64
N LYS A 248 12.90 51.12 38.05
CA LYS A 248 11.56 50.56 38.23
C LYS A 248 10.98 50.05 36.90
N LYS A 249 11.06 50.84 35.83
CA LYS A 249 10.61 50.42 34.48
C LYS A 249 11.38 49.21 33.97
N LYS A 250 12.71 49.19 34.16
CA LYS A 250 13.56 48.05 33.79
C LYS A 250 13.21 46.79 34.59
N ASN A 251 13.03 46.90 35.91
CA ASN A 251 12.64 45.78 36.77
C ASN A 251 11.26 45.23 36.40
N LEU A 252 10.30 46.11 36.10
CA LEU A 252 8.96 45.71 35.62
C LEU A 252 9.06 44.96 34.29
N ALA A 253 9.75 45.52 33.30
CA ALA A 253 9.93 44.89 32.00
C ALA A 253 10.64 43.52 32.12
N GLN A 254 11.70 43.42 32.92
CA GLN A 254 12.42 42.17 33.14
C GLN A 254 11.54 41.12 33.82
N SER A 255 10.74 41.55 34.81
CA SER A 255 9.81 40.67 35.52
C SER A 255 8.69 40.15 34.61
N GLU A 256 8.11 41.01 33.77
CA GLU A 256 7.07 40.64 32.80
C GLU A 256 7.61 39.66 31.76
N VAL A 257 8.82 39.89 31.24
CA VAL A 257 9.48 38.99 30.27
C VAL A 257 9.77 37.62 30.89
N GLN A 258 10.29 37.57 32.13
CA GLN A 258 10.58 36.29 32.80
C GLN A 258 9.30 35.51 33.11
N GLU A 259 8.24 36.20 33.57
CA GLU A 259 6.94 35.57 33.81
C GLU A 259 6.33 35.04 32.51
N LEU A 260 6.29 35.85 31.44
CA LEU A 260 5.76 35.45 30.14
C LEU A 260 6.51 34.26 29.55
N ARG A 261 7.84 34.26 29.61
CA ARG A 261 8.66 33.14 29.13
C ARG A 261 8.35 31.84 29.88
N SER A 262 8.22 31.90 31.21
CA SER A 262 7.88 30.73 32.01
C SER A 262 6.48 30.18 31.69
N LYS A 263 5.50 31.07 31.45
CA LYS A 263 4.15 30.70 31.01
C LYS A 263 4.16 30.02 29.64
N ILE A 264 4.84 30.59 28.65
CA ILE A 264 4.94 30.05 27.29
C ILE A 264 5.51 28.63 27.33
N GLN A 265 6.62 28.43 28.05
CA GLN A 265 7.26 27.11 28.14
C GLN A 265 6.34 26.09 28.82
N TYR A 266 5.63 26.49 29.87
CA TYR A 266 4.68 25.62 30.57
C TYR A 266 3.50 25.23 29.68
N GLN A 267 2.92 26.23 29.00
CA GLN A 267 1.82 26.07 28.04
C GLN A 267 2.20 25.18 26.86
N ALA A 268 3.44 25.29 26.35
CA ALA A 268 3.96 24.42 25.29
C ALA A 268 4.03 22.95 25.74
N ASN A 269 4.48 22.68 26.97
CA ASN A 269 4.48 21.31 27.52
C ASN A 269 3.06 20.75 27.62
N MET A 270 2.09 21.55 28.06
CA MET A 270 0.68 21.13 28.12
C MET A 270 0.16 20.72 26.74
N ALA A 271 0.40 21.53 25.71
CA ALA A 271 -0.01 21.22 24.35
C ALA A 271 0.65 19.93 23.83
N LEU A 272 1.96 19.77 24.07
CA LEU A 272 2.69 18.56 23.69
C LEU A 272 2.09 17.31 24.35
N TRP A 273 1.79 17.35 25.64
CA TRP A 273 1.19 16.22 26.36
C TRP A 273 -0.22 15.90 25.87
N THR A 274 -1.01 16.90 25.47
CA THR A 274 -2.31 16.66 24.82
C THR A 274 -2.13 15.91 23.51
N MET A 275 -1.19 16.31 22.65
CA MET A 275 -0.91 15.60 21.39
C MET A 275 -0.36 14.18 21.61
N GLN A 276 0.42 13.99 22.68
CA GLN A 276 0.91 12.68 23.10
C GLN A 276 -0.16 11.83 23.83
N ARG A 277 -1.38 12.36 23.99
CA ARG A 277 -2.51 11.70 24.65
C ARG A 277 -2.24 11.35 26.11
N ARG A 278 -1.46 12.20 26.77
CA ARG A 278 -1.06 12.12 28.18
C ARG A 278 -2.02 12.95 29.04
N TYR A 279 -3.31 12.63 28.95
CA TYR A 279 -4.37 13.49 29.46
C TYR A 279 -4.34 13.69 30.99
N GLN A 280 -3.94 12.68 31.76
CA GLN A 280 -3.77 12.84 33.21
C GLN A 280 -2.70 13.88 33.56
N HIS A 281 -1.60 13.94 32.78
CA HIS A 281 -0.57 14.96 32.93
C HIS A 281 -1.05 16.35 32.53
N VAL A 282 -1.89 16.45 31.49
CA VAL A 282 -2.54 17.71 31.11
C VAL A 282 -3.44 18.22 32.23
N LEU A 283 -4.22 17.35 32.87
CA LEU A 283 -5.06 17.72 34.03
C LEU A 283 -4.20 18.20 35.20
N MET A 284 -3.17 17.45 35.60
CA MET A 284 -2.26 17.89 36.67
C MET A 284 -1.63 19.24 36.33
N ALA A 285 -1.16 19.41 35.10
CA ALA A 285 -0.52 20.63 34.64
C ALA A 285 -1.48 21.83 34.64
N SER A 286 -2.71 21.65 34.17
CA SER A 286 -3.78 22.66 34.22
C SER A 286 -4.08 23.09 35.65
N ARG A 287 -4.20 22.14 36.58
CA ARG A 287 -4.46 22.45 37.99
C ARG A 287 -3.29 23.20 38.63
N PHE A 288 -2.04 22.78 38.40
CA PHE A 288 -0.86 23.53 38.83
C PHE A 288 -0.79 24.94 38.22
N TYR A 289 -1.07 25.08 36.91
CA TYR A 289 -1.07 26.36 36.21
C TYR A 289 -2.01 27.36 36.89
N ASN A 290 -3.25 26.94 37.12
CA ASN A 290 -4.28 27.76 37.76
C ASN A 290 -3.89 28.20 39.18
N GLN A 291 -3.13 27.38 39.90
CA GLN A 291 -2.64 27.73 41.23
C GLN A 291 -1.45 28.71 41.20
N ILE A 292 -0.58 28.63 40.19
CA ILE A 292 0.62 29.47 40.09
C ILE A 292 0.29 30.88 39.59
N TRP A 293 -0.48 30.99 38.51
CA TRP A 293 -0.68 32.26 37.82
C TRP A 293 -2.02 32.95 38.14
N LYS A 294 -3.04 32.22 38.64
CA LYS A 294 -4.34 32.74 39.11
C LYS A 294 -5.06 33.69 38.14
N ASP A 295 -4.64 33.71 36.88
CA ASP A 295 -5.12 34.57 35.81
C ASP A 295 -6.31 33.96 35.04
N GLY A 296 -6.73 32.74 35.40
CA GLY A 296 -7.90 32.09 34.84
C GLY A 296 -7.65 31.57 33.42
N ASP A 297 -8.64 31.74 32.54
CA ASP A 297 -8.63 31.22 31.16
C ASP A 297 -7.63 31.98 30.28
N SER A 298 -6.36 31.59 30.36
CA SER A 298 -5.29 32.19 29.57
C SER A 298 -5.25 31.56 28.18
N ALA A 299 -5.32 32.39 27.14
CA ALA A 299 -4.96 31.98 25.78
C ALA A 299 -3.55 31.36 25.77
N LEU A 300 -3.41 30.27 25.03
CA LEU A 300 -2.13 29.62 24.81
C LEU A 300 -1.28 30.52 23.90
N HIS A 301 -0.08 30.84 24.36
CA HIS A 301 0.90 31.58 23.59
C HIS A 301 1.62 30.62 22.64
N ILE A 302 0.92 30.25 21.58
CA ILE A 302 1.39 29.35 20.54
C ILE A 302 1.66 30.17 19.28
N ASP A 303 2.73 29.83 18.55
CA ASP A 303 2.98 30.42 17.24
C ASP A 303 1.79 30.13 16.31
N LYS A 304 1.23 31.18 15.70
CA LYS A 304 0.07 31.12 14.80
C LYS A 304 0.27 30.12 13.64
N ASN A 305 1.51 29.84 13.27
CA ASN A 305 1.85 28.91 12.18
C ASN A 305 2.21 27.50 12.65
N SER A 306 2.26 27.25 13.96
CA SER A 306 2.56 25.91 14.48
C SER A 306 1.43 24.92 14.20
N ASP A 307 1.79 23.64 14.10
CA ASP A 307 0.83 22.55 13.89
C ASP A 307 -0.21 22.48 15.02
N VAL A 308 0.18 22.85 16.23
CA VAL A 308 -0.74 23.00 17.36
C VAL A 308 -1.76 24.10 17.07
N SER A 309 -1.31 25.32 16.72
CA SER A 309 -2.24 26.42 16.42
C SER A 309 -3.21 26.04 15.30
N LYS A 310 -2.72 25.44 14.22
CA LYS A 310 -3.54 24.99 13.08
C LYS A 310 -4.59 23.97 13.51
N MET A 311 -4.20 22.93 14.24
CA MET A 311 -5.11 21.90 14.74
C MET A 311 -6.29 22.49 15.52
N PHE A 312 -6.03 23.47 16.39
CA PHE A 312 -7.07 24.12 17.18
C PHE A 312 -7.87 25.17 16.40
N SER A 313 -7.21 26.01 15.60
CA SER A 313 -7.86 27.06 14.82
C SER A 313 -8.74 26.51 13.70
N GLU A 314 -8.31 25.43 13.05
CA GLU A 314 -9.04 24.78 11.96
C GLU A 314 -10.19 23.91 12.48
N SER A 315 -10.03 23.25 13.63
CA SER A 315 -11.07 22.36 14.18
C SER A 315 -12.15 23.10 14.97
N LEU A 316 -11.77 24.09 15.79
CA LEU A 316 -12.69 24.74 16.74
C LEU A 316 -12.93 26.23 16.46
N GLY A 317 -12.18 26.86 15.54
CA GLY A 317 -12.33 28.28 15.22
C GLY A 317 -12.01 29.24 16.38
N VAL A 318 -11.39 28.75 17.45
CA VAL A 318 -11.00 29.52 18.65
C VAL A 318 -9.51 29.36 18.94
N ASN A 319 -8.91 30.39 19.53
CA ASN A 319 -7.54 30.27 20.03
C ASN A 319 -7.55 29.29 21.20
N PRO A 320 -6.65 28.28 21.21
CA PRO A 320 -6.61 27.33 22.30
C PRO A 320 -6.28 28.05 23.62
N THR A 321 -6.90 27.61 24.71
CA THR A 321 -6.61 28.10 26.07
C THR A 321 -6.25 26.95 27.01
N VAL A 322 -5.69 27.27 28.18
CA VAL A 322 -5.42 26.27 29.22
C VAL A 322 -6.70 25.51 29.63
N SER A 323 -7.85 26.19 29.69
CA SER A 323 -9.13 25.55 30.01
C SER A 323 -9.64 24.64 28.89
N THR A 324 -9.38 24.98 27.61
CA THR A 324 -9.72 24.07 26.51
C THR A 324 -8.93 22.77 26.59
N LEU A 325 -7.63 22.82 26.91
CA LEU A 325 -6.80 21.62 27.10
C LEU A 325 -7.29 20.77 28.28
N ASP A 326 -7.71 21.40 29.37
CA ASP A 326 -8.31 20.72 30.54
C ASP A 326 -9.61 19.99 30.14
N SER A 327 -10.49 20.67 29.40
CA SER A 327 -11.76 20.09 28.93
C SER A 327 -11.54 18.90 28.01
N ILE A 328 -10.62 19.01 27.05
CA ILE A 328 -10.27 17.91 26.13
C ILE A 328 -9.74 16.71 26.90
N ALA A 329 -8.85 16.95 27.86
CA ALA A 329 -8.28 15.88 28.68
C ALA A 329 -9.36 15.16 29.49
N ASN A 330 -10.29 15.89 30.12
CA ASN A 330 -11.41 15.27 30.85
C ASN A 330 -12.34 14.48 29.92
N GLU A 331 -12.72 15.06 28.78
CA GLU A 331 -13.62 14.39 27.82
C GLU A 331 -12.97 13.14 27.24
N ALA A 332 -11.69 13.19 26.86
CA ALA A 332 -10.94 12.05 26.36
C ALA A 332 -10.86 10.91 27.39
N ILE A 333 -10.58 11.25 28.66
CA ILE A 333 -10.57 10.28 29.76
C ILE A 333 -11.95 9.63 29.91
N GLN A 334 -13.01 10.43 29.90
CA GLN A 334 -14.37 9.93 30.05
C GLN A 334 -14.82 9.07 28.87
N GLU A 335 -14.45 9.46 27.65
CA GLU A 335 -14.74 8.69 26.43
C GLU A 335 -14.06 7.33 26.46
N VAL A 336 -12.78 7.29 26.85
CA VAL A 336 -12.04 6.02 26.99
C VAL A 336 -12.61 5.14 28.09
N ASN A 337 -13.01 5.71 29.23
CA ASN A 337 -13.68 4.96 30.30
C ASN A 337 -14.94 4.27 29.77
N LYS A 338 -15.84 5.04 29.12
CA LYS A 338 -17.09 4.52 28.54
C LYS A 338 -16.81 3.50 27.43
N ALA A 339 -15.82 3.74 26.58
CA ALA A 339 -15.47 2.84 25.50
C ALA A 339 -14.97 1.48 26.05
N ILE A 340 -14.14 1.47 27.09
CA ILE A 340 -13.68 0.22 27.73
C ILE A 340 -14.82 -0.49 28.47
N GLU A 341 -15.73 0.24 29.12
CA GLU A 341 -16.95 -0.35 29.69
C GLU A 341 -17.79 -1.03 28.60
N ALA A 342 -18.00 -0.37 27.47
CA ALA A 342 -18.69 -0.93 26.31
C ALA A 342 -17.96 -2.16 25.75
N VAL A 343 -16.62 -2.14 25.67
CA VAL A 343 -15.82 -3.31 25.24
C VAL A 343 -16.12 -4.51 26.13
N ASN A 344 -16.08 -4.35 27.46
CA ASN A 344 -16.37 -5.45 28.38
C ASN A 344 -17.79 -6.01 28.16
N PHE A 345 -18.79 -5.14 28.06
CA PHE A 345 -20.18 -5.52 27.81
C PHE A 345 -20.39 -6.24 26.46
N LEU A 346 -19.73 -5.78 25.39
CA LEU A 346 -19.80 -6.40 24.07
C LEU A 346 -19.13 -7.78 24.06
N LEU A 347 -18.00 -7.92 24.75
CA LEU A 347 -17.31 -9.22 24.89
C LEU A 347 -18.14 -10.24 25.67
N GLU A 348 -18.85 -9.80 26.72
CA GLU A 348 -19.81 -10.64 27.46
C GLU A 348 -20.98 -11.10 26.58
N ARG A 349 -21.41 -10.25 25.65
CA ARG A 349 -22.44 -10.57 24.67
C ARG A 349 -21.95 -11.34 23.45
N ASP A 350 -20.66 -11.66 23.36
CA ASP A 350 -20.05 -12.30 22.17
C ASP A 350 -20.17 -11.45 20.88
N GLU A 351 -20.22 -10.13 21.03
CA GLU A 351 -20.21 -9.15 19.93
C GLU A 351 -18.77 -8.68 19.66
N LEU A 352 -17.96 -9.61 19.14
CA LEU A 352 -16.50 -9.47 19.05
C LEU A 352 -16.07 -8.40 18.03
N HIS A 353 -16.78 -8.24 16.91
CA HIS A 353 -16.43 -7.25 15.90
C HIS A 353 -16.66 -5.82 16.39
N THR A 354 -17.75 -5.60 17.11
CA THR A 354 -18.05 -4.29 17.68
C THR A 354 -17.12 -4.00 18.85
N ALA A 355 -16.82 -5.02 19.69
CA ALA A 355 -15.86 -4.89 20.78
C ALA A 355 -14.47 -4.47 20.29
N GLN A 356 -13.96 -5.09 19.21
CA GLN A 356 -12.63 -4.73 18.71
C GLN A 356 -12.58 -3.27 18.23
N LYS A 357 -13.64 -2.78 17.56
CA LYS A 357 -13.71 -1.38 17.11
C LYS A 357 -13.65 -0.40 18.28
N ARG A 358 -14.43 -0.65 19.33
CA ARG A 358 -14.44 0.20 20.52
C ARG A 358 -13.12 0.14 21.27
N LEU A 359 -12.47 -1.02 21.31
CA LEU A 359 -11.15 -1.16 21.91
C LEU A 359 -10.08 -0.39 21.12
N LEU A 360 -10.16 -0.44 19.79
CA LEU A 360 -9.25 0.27 18.91
C LEU A 360 -9.39 1.79 19.06
N GLU A 361 -10.63 2.28 19.09
CA GLU A 361 -10.95 3.68 19.37
C GLU A 361 -10.40 4.11 20.74
N ALA A 362 -10.71 3.35 21.80
CA ALA A 362 -10.21 3.61 23.15
C ALA A 362 -8.67 3.63 23.19
N PHE A 363 -8.02 2.70 22.49
CA PHE A 363 -6.56 2.64 22.40
C PHE A 363 -5.97 3.87 21.70
N PHE A 364 -6.52 4.28 20.56
CA PHE A 364 -5.98 5.45 19.85
C PHE A 364 -6.28 6.76 20.55
N ILE A 365 -7.38 6.87 21.29
CA ILE A 365 -7.67 8.05 22.12
C ILE A 365 -6.77 8.02 23.36
N GLY A 366 -6.71 6.94 24.12
CA GLY A 366 -6.09 6.93 25.45
C GLY A 366 -5.24 5.72 25.75
N GLU A 367 -4.32 5.36 24.86
CA GLU A 367 -3.33 4.28 25.02
C GLU A 367 -2.67 4.20 26.41
N TYR A 368 -2.41 5.35 27.04
CA TYR A 368 -1.72 5.44 28.32
C TYR A 368 -2.67 5.57 29.52
N LEU A 369 -3.98 5.57 29.30
CA LEU A 369 -4.96 5.63 30.37
C LEU A 369 -5.13 4.28 31.03
N ALA A 370 -5.41 4.30 32.34
CA ALA A 370 -5.56 3.10 33.15
C ALA A 370 -6.55 2.06 32.56
N PRO A 371 -7.78 2.41 32.13
CA PRO A 371 -8.73 1.42 31.62
C PRO A 371 -8.21 0.61 30.42
N VAL A 372 -7.37 1.22 29.58
CA VAL A 372 -6.74 0.56 28.44
C VAL A 372 -5.55 -0.28 28.93
N ALA A 373 -4.66 0.30 29.74
CA ALA A 373 -3.48 -0.37 30.24
C ALA A 373 -3.77 -1.62 31.11
N THR A 374 -4.86 -1.59 31.88
CA THR A 374 -5.27 -2.67 32.81
C THR A 374 -6.23 -3.67 32.19
N LEU A 375 -6.58 -3.53 30.90
CA LEU A 375 -7.47 -4.50 30.25
C LEU A 375 -6.84 -5.90 30.30
N GLU A 376 -7.65 -6.88 30.71
CA GLU A 376 -7.23 -8.26 30.91
C GLU A 376 -6.61 -8.87 29.65
N LEU A 377 -5.53 -9.63 29.83
CA LEU A 377 -4.83 -10.27 28.72
C LEU A 377 -5.72 -11.24 27.94
N GLU A 378 -6.62 -11.95 28.60
CA GLU A 378 -7.53 -12.90 27.96
C GLU A 378 -8.50 -12.20 26.98
N LYS A 379 -9.11 -11.10 27.42
CA LYS A 379 -9.96 -10.24 26.59
C LYS A 379 -9.19 -9.70 25.38
N LYS A 380 -7.96 -9.21 25.60
CA LYS A 380 -7.06 -8.74 24.52
C LYS A 380 -6.73 -9.86 23.52
N ARG A 381 -6.39 -11.06 23.99
CA ARG A 381 -6.09 -12.22 23.13
C ARG A 381 -7.28 -12.66 22.28
N ARG A 382 -8.48 -12.69 22.85
CA ARG A 382 -9.71 -13.01 22.11
C ARG A 382 -9.93 -12.04 20.95
N ILE A 383 -9.78 -10.74 21.21
CA ILE A 383 -9.83 -9.71 20.17
C ILE A 383 -8.67 -9.87 19.17
N GLN A 384 -7.46 -10.18 19.64
CA GLN A 384 -6.28 -10.33 18.78
C GLN A 384 -6.46 -11.40 17.71
N LEU A 385 -6.97 -12.58 18.06
CA LEU A 385 -7.18 -13.66 17.10
C LEU A 385 -8.13 -13.24 15.98
N TYR A 386 -9.19 -12.52 16.33
CA TYR A 386 -10.15 -12.00 15.36
C TYR A 386 -9.57 -10.87 14.49
N VAL A 387 -8.87 -9.92 15.11
CA VAL A 387 -8.22 -8.79 14.42
C VAL A 387 -7.18 -9.26 13.41
N ARG A 388 -6.42 -10.33 13.72
CA ARG A 388 -5.50 -10.95 12.75
C ARG A 388 -6.23 -11.42 11.49
N GLY A 389 -7.36 -12.13 11.65
CA GLY A 389 -8.18 -12.56 10.52
C GLY A 389 -8.75 -11.39 9.70
N LEU A 390 -9.15 -10.29 10.36
CA LEU A 390 -9.59 -9.07 9.66
C LEU A 390 -8.48 -8.46 8.82
N PHE A 391 -7.26 -8.42 9.35
CA PHE A 391 -6.11 -7.92 8.62
C PHE A 391 -5.69 -8.84 7.46
N GLU A 392 -5.70 -10.15 7.67
CA GLU A 392 -5.45 -11.11 6.59
C GLU A 392 -6.50 -10.96 5.47
N LEU A 393 -7.76 -10.71 5.82
CA LEU A 393 -8.81 -10.45 4.83
C LEU A 393 -8.52 -9.17 4.05
N TYR A 394 -8.08 -8.11 4.73
CA TYR A 394 -7.67 -6.86 4.09
C TYR A 394 -6.52 -7.09 3.11
N ASP A 395 -5.47 -7.77 3.55
CA ASP A 395 -4.28 -8.06 2.76
C ASP A 395 -4.65 -8.94 1.54
N ALA A 396 -5.53 -9.94 1.71
CA ALA A 396 -6.03 -10.78 0.61
C ALA A 396 -6.87 -10.00 -0.40
N MET A 397 -7.75 -9.10 0.06
CA MET A 397 -8.54 -8.22 -0.83
C MET A 397 -7.63 -7.27 -1.61
N GLN A 398 -6.64 -6.65 -0.96
CA GLN A 398 -5.64 -5.80 -1.62
C GLN A 398 -4.82 -6.55 -2.68
N ALA A 399 -4.42 -7.77 -2.37
CA ALA A 399 -3.73 -8.65 -3.30
C ALA A 399 -4.64 -9.23 -4.41
N LYS A 400 -5.94 -8.88 -4.41
CA LYS A 400 -6.97 -9.42 -5.31
C LYS A 400 -7.06 -10.96 -5.27
N ASN A 401 -6.68 -11.57 -4.14
CA ASN A 401 -6.81 -13.01 -3.92
C ASN A 401 -8.20 -13.31 -3.34
N TYR A 402 -9.21 -13.29 -4.21
CA TYR A 402 -10.60 -13.45 -3.79
C TYR A 402 -10.95 -14.87 -3.32
N THR A 403 -10.15 -15.89 -3.69
CA THR A 403 -10.29 -17.25 -3.16
C THR A 403 -10.02 -17.26 -1.65
N GLN A 404 -8.85 -16.76 -1.26
CA GLN A 404 -8.47 -16.65 0.15
C GLN A 404 -9.41 -15.69 0.90
N ALA A 405 -9.78 -14.57 0.30
CA ALA A 405 -10.71 -13.61 0.92
C ALA A 405 -12.06 -14.27 1.26
N LYS A 406 -12.59 -15.12 0.38
CA LYS A 406 -13.85 -15.86 0.62
C LYS A 406 -13.74 -16.84 1.79
N GLU A 407 -12.61 -17.55 1.91
CA GLU A 407 -12.33 -18.44 3.04
C GLU A 407 -12.24 -17.66 4.36
N LEU A 408 -11.52 -16.54 4.36
CA LEU A 408 -11.36 -15.66 5.52
C LEU A 408 -12.70 -15.05 5.96
N VAL A 409 -13.53 -14.57 5.03
CA VAL A 409 -14.90 -14.09 5.34
C VAL A 409 -15.70 -15.17 6.04
N THR A 410 -15.65 -16.42 5.54
CA THR A 410 -16.37 -17.55 6.14
C THR A 410 -15.87 -17.85 7.55
N SER A 411 -14.55 -17.87 7.75
CA SER A 411 -13.92 -18.06 9.06
C SER A 411 -14.29 -16.94 10.04
N LEU A 412 -14.26 -15.68 9.60
CA LEU A 412 -14.62 -14.52 10.42
C LEU A 412 -16.08 -14.53 10.85
N LYS A 413 -17.01 -14.94 9.97
CA LYS A 413 -18.44 -15.12 10.33
C LYS A 413 -18.63 -16.18 11.41
N SER A 414 -17.86 -17.27 11.35
CA SER A 414 -17.91 -18.31 12.38
C SER A 414 -17.28 -17.87 13.71
N THR A 415 -16.34 -16.94 13.66
CA THR A 415 -15.61 -16.44 14.84
C THR A 415 -16.37 -15.33 15.56
N ALA A 416 -17.03 -14.44 14.81
CA ALA A 416 -17.77 -13.30 15.34
C ALA A 416 -19.15 -13.21 14.68
N LYS A 417 -20.20 -13.43 15.47
CA LYS A 417 -21.60 -13.40 15.00
C LYS A 417 -22.03 -12.02 14.48
N ASP A 418 -21.42 -10.96 14.97
CA ASP A 418 -21.71 -9.56 14.62
C ASP A 418 -20.81 -9.01 13.51
N PHE A 419 -20.02 -9.88 12.86
CA PHE A 419 -19.20 -9.51 11.70
C PHE A 419 -20.08 -9.11 10.49
N PRO A 420 -19.97 -7.87 9.97
CA PRO A 420 -20.75 -7.40 8.84
C PRO A 420 -20.17 -7.91 7.52
N SER A 421 -20.40 -9.19 7.21
CA SER A 421 -19.84 -9.85 6.03
C SER A 421 -20.37 -9.30 4.70
N ALA A 422 -21.59 -8.75 4.69
CA ALA A 422 -22.33 -8.41 3.46
C ALA A 422 -21.53 -7.54 2.49
N LYS A 423 -20.77 -6.56 2.98
CA LYS A 423 -19.95 -5.69 2.13
C LYS A 423 -18.81 -6.44 1.47
N ALA A 424 -18.05 -7.21 2.25
CA ALA A 424 -16.95 -8.03 1.74
C ALA A 424 -17.47 -9.11 0.77
N GLU A 425 -18.57 -9.79 1.11
CA GLU A 425 -19.21 -10.79 0.24
C GLU A 425 -19.68 -10.17 -1.08
N SER A 426 -20.30 -9.00 -1.04
CA SER A 426 -20.74 -8.27 -2.25
C SER A 426 -19.55 -7.88 -3.14
N ALA A 427 -18.49 -7.31 -2.55
CA ALA A 427 -17.28 -6.95 -3.27
C ALA A 427 -16.61 -8.17 -3.93
N ILE A 428 -16.39 -9.25 -3.16
CA ILE A 428 -15.82 -10.50 -3.66
C ILE A 428 -16.68 -11.04 -4.81
N THR A 429 -18.00 -11.09 -4.64
CA THR A 429 -18.92 -11.59 -5.67
C THR A 429 -18.87 -10.72 -6.93
N GLY A 430 -18.86 -9.40 -6.77
CA GLY A 430 -18.79 -8.45 -7.89
C GLY A 430 -17.50 -8.59 -8.69
N TYR A 431 -16.33 -8.62 -8.04
CA TYR A 431 -15.05 -8.75 -8.73
C TYR A 431 -14.84 -10.13 -9.36
N THR A 432 -15.19 -11.20 -8.65
CA THR A 432 -15.09 -12.56 -9.21
C THR A 432 -16.02 -12.73 -10.42
N PHE A 433 -17.25 -12.21 -10.34
CA PHE A 433 -18.19 -12.19 -11.48
C PHE A 433 -17.67 -11.35 -12.66
N ALA A 434 -17.12 -10.17 -12.40
CA ALA A 434 -16.59 -9.30 -13.45
C ALA A 434 -15.39 -9.95 -14.18
N SER A 435 -14.45 -10.56 -13.44
CA SER A 435 -13.35 -11.32 -14.04
C SER A 435 -13.87 -12.51 -14.85
N ASP A 436 -14.83 -13.26 -14.31
CA ASP A 436 -15.46 -14.37 -15.02
C ASP A 436 -16.14 -13.94 -16.32
N MET A 437 -16.81 -12.78 -16.31
CA MET A 437 -17.46 -12.22 -17.49
C MET A 437 -16.45 -11.84 -18.58
N ALA A 438 -15.32 -11.23 -18.21
CA ALA A 438 -14.24 -10.93 -19.14
C ALA A 438 -13.64 -12.21 -19.76
N ILE A 439 -13.46 -13.29 -18.98
CA ILE A 439 -13.01 -14.59 -19.52
C ILE A 439 -14.04 -15.17 -20.50
N GLN A 440 -15.35 -15.01 -20.24
CA GLN A 440 -16.37 -15.42 -21.20
C GLN A 440 -16.34 -14.56 -22.47
N GLY A 441 -16.09 -13.26 -22.35
CA GLY A 441 -15.82 -12.36 -23.48
C GLY A 441 -14.64 -12.84 -24.33
N ALA A 442 -13.53 -13.22 -23.70
CA ALA A 442 -12.37 -13.79 -24.36
C ALA A 442 -12.70 -15.12 -25.09
N LYS A 443 -13.50 -16.00 -24.47
CA LYS A 443 -13.95 -17.26 -25.11
C LYS A 443 -14.81 -16.97 -26.35
N ALA A 444 -15.71 -15.99 -26.29
CA ALA A 444 -16.51 -15.59 -27.44
C ALA A 444 -15.65 -14.99 -28.56
N ALA A 445 -14.74 -14.07 -28.23
CA ALA A 445 -13.81 -13.47 -29.20
C ALA A 445 -12.89 -14.52 -29.85
N LEU A 446 -12.48 -15.55 -29.10
CA LEU A 446 -11.69 -16.66 -29.63
C LEU A 446 -12.45 -17.47 -30.69
N LEU A 447 -13.76 -17.70 -30.49
CA LEU A 447 -14.62 -18.37 -31.47
C LEU A 447 -14.84 -17.52 -32.73
N GLU A 448 -14.87 -16.20 -32.57
CA GLU A 448 -14.97 -15.23 -33.67
C GLU A 448 -13.63 -15.03 -34.41
N GLY A 449 -12.51 -15.48 -33.83
CA GLY A 449 -11.17 -15.33 -34.39
C GLY A 449 -10.52 -13.96 -34.12
N ASP A 450 -11.09 -13.14 -33.24
CA ASP A 450 -10.60 -11.81 -32.88
C ASP A 450 -9.54 -11.90 -31.77
N LYS A 451 -8.26 -11.97 -32.19
CA LYS A 451 -7.12 -12.15 -31.28
C LYS A 451 -6.84 -10.92 -30.43
N ASP A 452 -7.13 -9.72 -30.91
CA ASP A 452 -6.87 -8.49 -30.18
C ASP A 452 -7.84 -8.36 -29.01
N LYS A 453 -9.12 -8.64 -29.26
CA LYS A 453 -10.15 -8.66 -28.23
C LYS A 453 -9.95 -9.78 -27.20
N VAL A 454 -9.46 -10.96 -27.62
CA VAL A 454 -9.06 -12.02 -26.68
C VAL A 454 -8.01 -11.50 -25.68
N LYS A 455 -6.98 -10.80 -26.18
CA LYS A 455 -5.90 -10.29 -25.33
C LYS A 455 -6.41 -9.23 -24.35
N GLU A 456 -7.24 -8.30 -24.81
CA GLU A 456 -7.83 -7.24 -23.99
C GLU A 456 -8.69 -7.81 -22.85
N GLU A 457 -9.58 -8.75 -23.17
CA GLU A 457 -10.49 -9.35 -22.20
C GLU A 457 -9.75 -10.21 -21.16
N ILE A 458 -8.71 -10.96 -21.58
CA ILE A 458 -7.87 -11.72 -20.64
C ILE A 458 -7.03 -10.81 -19.75
N GLN A 459 -6.48 -9.72 -20.30
CA GLN A 459 -5.78 -8.72 -19.50
C GLN A 459 -6.72 -8.12 -18.44
N THR A 460 -7.93 -7.73 -18.85
CA THR A 460 -8.97 -7.21 -17.93
C THR A 460 -9.30 -8.23 -16.84
N ALA A 461 -9.52 -9.50 -17.21
CA ALA A 461 -9.80 -10.56 -16.26
C ALA A 461 -8.67 -10.76 -15.23
N ALA A 462 -7.41 -10.77 -15.69
CA ALA A 462 -6.23 -10.93 -14.86
C ALA A 462 -5.94 -9.70 -13.99
N GLU A 463 -6.25 -8.49 -14.47
CA GLU A 463 -6.15 -7.27 -13.67
C GLU A 463 -7.19 -7.26 -12.55
N ILE A 464 -8.42 -7.73 -12.80
CA ILE A 464 -9.47 -7.81 -11.78
C ILE A 464 -9.19 -8.91 -10.77
N TRP A 465 -8.91 -10.14 -11.22
CA TRP A 465 -8.65 -11.29 -10.36
C TRP A 465 -7.50 -12.13 -10.93
N PRO A 466 -6.24 -11.82 -10.55
CA PRO A 466 -5.06 -12.46 -11.11
C PRO A 466 -5.02 -13.97 -10.87
N THR A 467 -5.58 -14.43 -9.75
CA THR A 467 -5.61 -15.84 -9.36
C THR A 467 -6.93 -16.52 -9.72
N ASN A 468 -7.67 -16.01 -10.71
CA ASN A 468 -8.90 -16.66 -11.18
C ASN A 468 -8.55 -18.02 -11.81
N PRO A 469 -9.03 -19.17 -11.27
CA PRO A 469 -8.72 -20.50 -11.81
C PRO A 469 -9.16 -20.67 -13.28
N LYS A 470 -10.17 -19.90 -13.73
CA LYS A 470 -10.64 -19.96 -15.13
C LYS A 470 -9.67 -19.35 -16.14
N LEU A 471 -8.67 -18.58 -15.70
CA LEU A 471 -7.59 -18.09 -16.57
C LEU A 471 -6.70 -19.26 -17.01
N GLU A 472 -6.41 -20.18 -16.10
CA GLU A 472 -5.66 -21.41 -16.41
C GLU A 472 -6.47 -22.30 -17.36
N GLU A 473 -7.77 -22.49 -17.07
CA GLU A 473 -8.68 -23.20 -17.99
C GLU A 473 -8.73 -22.57 -19.39
N PHE A 474 -8.67 -21.24 -19.48
CA PHE A 474 -8.63 -20.53 -20.76
C PHE A 474 -7.29 -20.73 -21.47
N SER A 475 -6.16 -20.71 -20.75
CA SER A 475 -4.84 -21.00 -21.31
C SER A 475 -4.79 -22.41 -21.91
N ASP A 476 -5.29 -23.41 -21.18
CA ASP A 476 -5.39 -24.80 -21.65
C ASP A 476 -6.25 -24.92 -22.91
N LEU A 477 -7.34 -24.15 -22.99
CA LEU A 477 -8.19 -24.08 -24.17
C LEU A 477 -7.41 -23.46 -25.34
N LEU A 478 -6.70 -22.35 -25.10
CA LEU A 478 -5.90 -21.67 -26.12
C LEU A 478 -4.83 -22.60 -26.69
N ASP A 479 -4.10 -23.34 -25.85
CA ASP A 479 -3.08 -24.30 -26.27
C ASP A 479 -3.67 -25.42 -27.16
N LYS A 480 -4.82 -25.97 -26.75
CA LYS A 480 -5.55 -26.96 -27.56
C LYS A 480 -6.02 -26.36 -28.88
N SER A 481 -6.49 -25.11 -28.87
CA SER A 481 -6.96 -24.41 -30.07
C SER A 481 -5.82 -24.03 -31.02
N GLY A 482 -4.64 -23.70 -30.49
CA GLY A 482 -3.43 -23.41 -31.25
C GLY A 482 -2.95 -24.64 -32.03
N GLY A 483 -2.92 -25.81 -31.36
CA GLY A 483 -2.63 -27.09 -32.02
C GLY A 483 -3.61 -27.40 -33.16
N ILE A 484 -4.91 -27.16 -32.94
CA ILE A 484 -5.95 -27.32 -33.96
C ILE A 484 -5.75 -26.35 -35.14
N MET A 485 -5.37 -25.09 -34.87
CA MET A 485 -5.14 -24.09 -35.92
C MET A 485 -3.90 -24.42 -36.76
N VAL A 486 -2.83 -24.90 -36.13
CA VAL A 486 -1.63 -25.38 -36.83
C VAL A 486 -1.98 -26.59 -37.70
N ALA A 487 -2.71 -27.57 -37.15
CA ALA A 487 -3.16 -28.75 -37.91
C ALA A 487 -4.06 -28.36 -39.10
N ARG A 488 -4.93 -27.35 -38.95
CA ARG A 488 -5.76 -26.84 -40.04
C ARG A 488 -4.94 -26.18 -41.14
N ASN A 489 -3.99 -25.33 -40.78
CA ASN A 489 -3.10 -24.66 -41.74
C ASN A 489 -2.19 -25.68 -42.47
N ASP A 490 -1.69 -26.69 -41.75
CA ASP A 490 -0.93 -27.79 -42.30
C ASP A 490 -1.76 -28.63 -43.27
N PHE A 491 -3.01 -28.96 -42.92
CA PHE A 491 -3.94 -29.64 -43.82
C PHE A 491 -4.13 -28.86 -45.12
N ASP A 492 -4.45 -27.56 -45.02
CA ASP A 492 -4.66 -26.70 -46.19
C ASP A 492 -3.39 -26.61 -47.06
N ARG A 493 -2.21 -26.59 -46.44
CA ARG A 493 -0.92 -26.62 -47.15
C ARG A 493 -0.71 -27.95 -47.87
N LEU A 494 -0.84 -29.08 -47.17
CA LEU A 494 -0.64 -30.41 -47.74
C LEU A 494 -1.65 -30.70 -48.86
N LEU A 495 -2.87 -30.17 -48.74
CA LEU A 495 -3.90 -30.31 -49.77
C LEU A 495 -3.52 -29.55 -51.04
N ARG A 496 -2.98 -28.33 -50.91
CA ARG A 496 -2.43 -27.56 -52.06
C ARG A 496 -1.20 -28.21 -52.68
N GLU A 497 -0.35 -28.79 -51.86
CA GLU A 497 0.85 -29.54 -52.29
C GLU A 497 0.50 -30.93 -52.87
N GLN A 498 -0.78 -31.32 -52.89
CA GLN A 498 -1.26 -32.65 -53.30
C GLN A 498 -0.60 -33.81 -52.54
N ASN A 499 -0.13 -33.57 -51.32
CA ASN A 499 0.52 -34.58 -50.49
C ASN A 499 -0.53 -35.41 -49.72
N PHE A 500 -1.34 -36.14 -50.47
CA PHE A 500 -2.47 -36.92 -49.94
C PHE A 500 -2.05 -38.06 -49.00
N ARG A 501 -0.83 -38.59 -49.17
CA ARG A 501 -0.30 -39.65 -48.30
C ARG A 501 0.03 -39.15 -46.90
N GLU A 502 0.61 -37.97 -46.78
CA GLU A 502 0.86 -37.37 -45.47
C GLU A 502 -0.46 -36.96 -44.79
N ILE A 503 -1.44 -36.49 -45.58
CA ILE A 503 -2.81 -36.25 -45.10
C ILE A 503 -3.43 -37.52 -44.51
N PHE A 504 -3.36 -38.64 -45.23
CA PHE A 504 -3.89 -39.92 -44.76
C PHE A 504 -3.18 -40.41 -43.49
N LYS A 505 -1.85 -40.28 -43.42
CA LYS A 505 -1.06 -40.67 -42.25
C LYS A 505 -1.46 -39.88 -40.99
N ARG A 506 -1.75 -38.59 -41.15
CA ARG A 506 -2.17 -37.66 -40.08
C ARG A 506 -3.69 -37.50 -40.00
N GLN A 507 -4.49 -38.41 -40.57
CA GLN A 507 -5.96 -38.27 -40.66
C GLN A 507 -6.67 -38.02 -39.32
N TYR A 508 -6.20 -38.64 -38.23
CA TYR A 508 -6.78 -38.46 -36.89
C TYR A 508 -6.42 -37.11 -36.27
N GLU A 509 -5.32 -36.50 -36.71
CA GLU A 509 -4.91 -35.15 -36.33
C GLU A 509 -5.73 -34.10 -37.11
N PHE A 510 -6.00 -34.35 -38.39
CA PHE A 510 -6.75 -33.43 -39.25
C PHE A 510 -8.27 -33.49 -39.06
N ALA A 511 -8.83 -34.64 -38.69
CA ALA A 511 -10.28 -34.80 -38.49
C ALA A 511 -10.92 -33.76 -37.55
N PRO A 512 -10.37 -33.47 -36.34
CA PRO A 512 -10.89 -32.39 -35.51
C PRO A 512 -10.57 -30.98 -36.05
N ALA A 513 -9.50 -30.82 -36.84
CA ALA A 513 -9.04 -29.53 -37.35
C ALA A 513 -9.84 -29.00 -38.55
N VAL A 514 -10.42 -29.89 -39.35
CA VAL A 514 -11.30 -29.53 -40.47
C VAL A 514 -12.76 -29.35 -40.06
N LYS A 515 -13.11 -29.70 -38.82
CA LYS A 515 -14.48 -29.71 -38.31
C LYS A 515 -15.13 -28.33 -38.41
N GLY A 516 -16.31 -28.25 -39.02
CA GLY A 516 -17.05 -27.00 -39.27
C GLY A 516 -16.71 -26.32 -40.60
N ASN A 517 -15.78 -26.85 -41.39
CA ASN A 517 -15.56 -26.45 -42.78
C ASN A 517 -15.95 -27.60 -43.71
N ALA A 518 -17.16 -27.55 -44.26
CA ALA A 518 -17.72 -28.61 -45.10
C ALA A 518 -16.81 -29.00 -46.28
N THR A 519 -16.16 -28.03 -46.92
CA THR A 519 -15.25 -28.29 -48.04
C THR A 519 -14.00 -29.07 -47.61
N ASN A 520 -13.41 -28.72 -46.46
CA ASN A 520 -12.23 -29.41 -45.94
C ASN A 520 -12.59 -30.78 -45.36
N GLU A 521 -13.77 -30.93 -44.76
CA GLU A 521 -14.29 -32.23 -44.31
C GLU A 521 -14.47 -33.20 -45.47
N ASP A 522 -15.10 -32.75 -46.56
CA ASP A 522 -15.28 -33.56 -47.77
C ASP A 522 -13.93 -33.90 -48.42
N ALA A 523 -12.99 -32.95 -48.46
CA ALA A 523 -11.65 -33.18 -48.98
C ALA A 523 -10.89 -34.26 -48.17
N LEU A 524 -10.91 -34.17 -46.84
CA LEU A 524 -10.27 -35.18 -45.97
C LEU A 524 -10.91 -36.57 -46.18
N ARG A 525 -12.24 -36.64 -46.24
CA ARG A 525 -12.95 -37.91 -46.49
C ARG A 525 -12.56 -38.52 -47.83
N THR A 526 -12.48 -37.69 -48.87
CA THR A 526 -12.10 -38.12 -50.22
C THR A 526 -10.67 -38.66 -50.25
N VAL A 527 -9.72 -37.93 -49.66
CA VAL A 527 -8.31 -38.37 -49.55
C VAL A 527 -8.20 -39.71 -48.83
N VAL A 528 -8.89 -39.86 -47.69
CA VAL A 528 -8.87 -41.10 -46.90
C VAL A 528 -9.41 -42.27 -47.72
N THR A 529 -10.54 -42.07 -48.40
CA THR A 529 -11.17 -43.11 -49.24
C THR A 529 -10.26 -43.53 -50.40
N ASN A 530 -9.65 -42.55 -51.07
CA ASN A 530 -8.79 -42.76 -52.22
C ASN A 530 -7.51 -43.53 -51.84
N ILE A 531 -6.83 -43.12 -50.77
CA ILE A 531 -5.61 -43.81 -50.31
C ILE A 531 -5.93 -45.23 -49.80
N LEU A 532 -7.05 -45.44 -49.12
CA LEU A 532 -7.47 -46.79 -48.70
C LEU A 532 -7.73 -47.70 -49.91
N LYS A 533 -8.38 -47.20 -50.96
CA LYS A 533 -8.61 -47.94 -52.20
C LYS A 533 -7.28 -48.35 -52.85
N ILE A 534 -6.32 -47.43 -52.95
CA ILE A 534 -4.97 -47.70 -53.48
C ILE A 534 -4.23 -48.74 -52.65
N ASP A 535 -4.14 -48.56 -51.32
CA ASP A 535 -3.38 -49.45 -50.46
C ASP A 535 -4.01 -50.86 -50.40
N THR A 536 -5.34 -50.97 -50.51
CA THR A 536 -6.04 -52.26 -50.62
C THR A 536 -5.70 -52.95 -51.93
N ALA A 537 -5.76 -52.24 -53.06
CA ALA A 537 -5.40 -52.78 -54.37
C ALA A 537 -3.94 -53.26 -54.40
N ILE A 538 -3.01 -52.46 -53.86
CA ILE A 538 -1.59 -52.84 -53.72
C ILE A 538 -1.44 -54.12 -52.88
N SER A 539 -2.15 -54.23 -51.76
CA SER A 539 -2.10 -55.43 -50.90
C SER A 539 -2.58 -56.68 -51.65
N VAL A 540 -3.71 -56.58 -52.36
CA VAL A 540 -4.26 -57.67 -53.17
C VAL A 540 -3.30 -58.05 -54.30
N ALA A 541 -2.76 -57.07 -55.02
CA ALA A 541 -1.80 -57.28 -56.10
C ALA A 541 -0.50 -57.95 -55.61
N ARG A 542 0.05 -57.53 -54.46
CA ARG A 542 1.22 -58.18 -53.85
C ARG A 542 0.95 -59.64 -53.48
N GLN A 543 -0.24 -59.94 -52.96
CA GLN A 543 -0.65 -61.32 -52.66
C GLN A 543 -0.80 -62.16 -53.93
N ALA A 544 -1.37 -61.59 -55.00
CA ALA A 544 -1.45 -62.25 -56.30
C ALA A 544 -0.06 -62.52 -56.90
N ALA A 545 0.84 -61.54 -56.86
CA ALA A 545 2.20 -61.64 -57.37
C ALA A 545 3.04 -62.69 -56.62
N THR A 546 2.91 -62.78 -55.30
CA THR A 546 3.60 -63.83 -54.49
C THR A 546 3.09 -65.25 -54.77
N ARG A 547 1.85 -65.39 -55.24
CA ARG A 547 1.27 -66.66 -55.70
C ARG A 547 1.62 -67.00 -57.15
N GLY A 548 2.52 -66.24 -57.78
CA GLY A 548 2.95 -66.45 -59.16
C GLY A 548 2.09 -65.73 -60.20
N ASN A 549 0.99 -65.07 -59.81
CA ASN A 549 0.13 -64.32 -60.73
C ASN A 549 0.57 -62.85 -60.84
N SER A 550 1.78 -62.62 -61.38
CA SER A 550 2.35 -61.28 -61.51
C SER A 550 1.72 -60.46 -62.64
N TYR A 551 1.12 -61.12 -63.64
CA TYR A 551 0.42 -60.48 -64.76
C TYR A 551 -0.87 -59.80 -64.29
N ALA A 552 -1.78 -60.55 -63.64
CA ALA A 552 -3.01 -60.00 -63.08
C ALA A 552 -2.73 -58.93 -62.00
N ALA A 553 -1.68 -59.12 -61.19
CA ALA A 553 -1.28 -58.15 -60.17
C ALA A 553 -0.88 -56.80 -60.77
N TRP A 554 -0.12 -56.81 -61.87
CA TRP A 554 0.29 -55.57 -62.54
C TRP A 554 -0.88 -54.92 -63.25
N GLU A 555 -1.70 -55.71 -63.95
CA GLU A 555 -2.84 -55.22 -64.72
C GLU A 555 -3.87 -54.52 -63.83
N ALA A 556 -4.23 -55.13 -62.70
CA ALA A 556 -5.14 -54.50 -61.73
C ALA A 556 -4.60 -53.16 -61.16
N LEU A 557 -3.28 -53.04 -60.95
CA LEU A 557 -2.68 -51.79 -60.49
C LEU A 557 -2.54 -50.75 -61.62
N ALA A 558 -2.21 -51.19 -62.83
CA ALA A 558 -2.11 -50.34 -64.00
C ALA A 558 -3.49 -49.78 -64.41
N GLU A 559 -4.55 -50.58 -64.28
CA GLU A 559 -5.93 -50.15 -64.49
C GLU A 559 -6.31 -49.09 -63.45
N LEU A 560 -6.01 -49.35 -62.17
CA LEU A 560 -6.26 -48.37 -61.11
C LEU A 560 -5.49 -47.06 -61.35
N ARG A 561 -4.23 -47.14 -61.80
CA ARG A 561 -3.41 -45.96 -62.14
C ARG A 561 -3.89 -45.22 -63.39
N SER A 562 -4.69 -45.85 -64.25
CA SER A 562 -5.26 -45.18 -65.42
C SER A 562 -6.39 -44.21 -65.06
N GLN A 563 -6.95 -44.34 -63.85
CA GLN A 563 -7.96 -43.42 -63.33
C GLN A 563 -7.29 -42.10 -62.89
N GLN A 564 -7.84 -40.96 -63.31
CA GLN A 564 -7.28 -39.63 -63.09
C GLN A 564 -7.02 -39.30 -61.60
N GLU A 565 -7.81 -39.89 -60.69
CA GLU A 565 -7.70 -39.69 -59.25
C GLU A 565 -6.50 -40.40 -58.61
N PHE A 566 -5.90 -41.38 -59.31
CA PHE A 566 -4.82 -42.23 -58.79
C PHE A 566 -3.54 -42.18 -59.63
N SER A 567 -3.54 -41.48 -60.77
CA SER A 567 -2.44 -41.49 -61.75
C SER A 567 -1.10 -41.00 -61.18
N GLU A 568 -1.17 -39.99 -60.31
CA GLU A 568 -0.01 -39.30 -59.71
C GLU A 568 0.41 -39.89 -58.34
N ASP A 569 -0.19 -41.01 -57.92
CA ASP A 569 0.17 -41.60 -56.63
C ASP A 569 1.58 -42.25 -56.66
N PRO A 570 2.52 -41.81 -55.78
CA PRO A 570 3.91 -42.26 -55.87
C PRO A 570 4.10 -43.75 -55.55
N LYS A 571 3.36 -44.27 -54.56
CA LYS A 571 3.52 -45.65 -54.09
C LYS A 571 2.87 -46.64 -55.05
N LEU A 572 1.71 -46.29 -55.62
CA LEU A 572 1.08 -47.06 -56.70
C LEU A 572 2.03 -47.17 -57.89
N GLY A 573 2.66 -46.06 -58.28
CA GLY A 573 3.67 -46.06 -59.34
C GLY A 573 4.86 -46.97 -59.04
N GLN A 574 5.42 -46.88 -57.83
CA GLN A 574 6.55 -47.72 -57.40
C GLN A 574 6.22 -49.22 -57.41
N GLU A 575 5.01 -49.60 -56.98
CA GLU A 575 4.58 -51.01 -57.00
C GLU A 575 4.43 -51.55 -58.41
N ILE A 576 3.86 -50.76 -59.33
CA ILE A 576 3.77 -51.11 -60.74
C ILE A 576 5.17 -51.29 -61.32
N GLU A 577 6.09 -50.35 -61.07
CA GLU A 577 7.50 -50.44 -61.50
C GLU A 577 8.23 -51.66 -60.95
N THR A 578 7.90 -52.09 -59.72
CA THR A 578 8.48 -53.30 -59.11
C THR A 578 7.98 -54.58 -59.80
N LEU A 579 6.75 -54.57 -60.30
CA LEU A 579 6.16 -55.70 -61.02
C LEU A 579 6.58 -55.75 -62.50
N THR A 580 6.76 -54.60 -63.15
CA THR A 580 7.05 -54.49 -64.59
C THR A 580 8.19 -55.40 -65.09
N PRO A 581 9.38 -55.48 -64.45
CA PRO A 581 10.47 -56.34 -64.94
C PRO A 581 10.12 -57.82 -65.03
N LYS A 582 9.25 -58.31 -64.12
CA LYS A 582 8.84 -59.73 -64.06
C LYS A 582 7.94 -60.14 -65.21
N ILE A 583 7.28 -59.17 -65.84
CA ILE A 583 6.30 -59.36 -66.91
C ILE A 583 6.61 -58.47 -68.13
N SER A 584 7.88 -58.08 -68.29
CA SER A 584 8.35 -57.11 -69.29
C SER A 584 7.92 -57.44 -70.71
N THR A 585 7.93 -58.71 -71.10
CA THR A 585 7.50 -59.16 -72.43
C THR A 585 6.02 -58.88 -72.73
N PHE A 586 5.16 -58.95 -71.71
CA PHE A 586 3.74 -58.62 -71.80
C PHE A 586 3.50 -57.11 -71.81
N VAL A 587 4.15 -56.38 -70.90
CA VAL A 587 4.06 -54.92 -70.81
C VAL A 587 4.57 -54.26 -72.10
N ASP A 588 5.68 -54.74 -72.66
CA ASP A 588 6.21 -54.26 -73.94
C ASP A 588 5.24 -54.54 -75.10
N ALA A 589 4.54 -55.67 -75.08
CA ALA A 589 3.56 -56.01 -76.11
C ALA A 589 2.32 -55.09 -76.03
N LEU A 590 1.83 -54.83 -74.82
CA LEU A 590 0.74 -53.88 -74.58
C LEU A 590 1.13 -52.44 -74.95
N GLN A 591 2.33 -51.98 -74.55
CA GLN A 591 2.78 -50.64 -74.86
C GLN A 591 2.92 -50.44 -76.38
N ARG A 592 3.51 -51.41 -77.09
CA ARG A 592 3.59 -51.36 -78.56
C ARG A 592 2.21 -51.37 -79.20
N ALA A 593 1.27 -52.16 -78.68
CA ALA A 593 -0.10 -52.17 -79.17
C ALA A 593 -0.74 -50.77 -79.07
N ARG A 594 -0.62 -50.12 -77.91
CA ARG A 594 -1.08 -48.74 -77.69
C ARG A 594 -0.36 -47.73 -78.57
N ASP A 595 0.96 -47.81 -78.71
CA ASP A 595 1.73 -46.89 -79.56
C ASP A 595 1.29 -46.96 -81.04
N PHE A 596 0.92 -48.16 -81.54
CA PHE A 596 0.38 -48.32 -82.89
C PHE A 596 -1.07 -47.84 -83.03
N GLU A 597 -1.89 -48.06 -81.99
CA GLU A 597 -3.28 -47.57 -81.88
C GLU A 597 -3.33 -46.04 -81.85
N ASP A 598 -2.45 -45.39 -81.07
CA ASP A 598 -2.34 -43.94 -80.93
C ASP A 598 -1.54 -43.28 -82.07
N SER A 599 -0.98 -44.07 -82.99
CA SER A 599 -0.16 -43.54 -84.07
C SER A 599 -1.01 -42.72 -85.06
N ARG A 600 -0.50 -41.55 -85.47
CA ARG A 600 -1.17 -40.67 -86.47
C ARG A 600 -1.44 -41.32 -87.83
N ARG A 601 -0.92 -42.52 -88.08
CA ARG A 601 -1.08 -43.28 -89.33
C ARG A 601 -2.16 -44.37 -89.24
N ASP A 602 -2.88 -44.44 -88.11
CA ASP A 602 -3.97 -45.38 -87.83
C ASP A 602 -3.60 -46.84 -88.18
N GLN A 603 -2.55 -47.35 -87.53
CA GLN A 603 -1.97 -48.66 -87.81
C GLN A 603 -2.74 -49.79 -87.11
N THR A 604 -4.07 -49.81 -87.28
CA THR A 604 -5.00 -50.69 -86.58
C THR A 604 -4.62 -52.17 -86.66
N GLY A 605 -4.23 -52.65 -87.85
CA GLY A 605 -3.82 -54.05 -88.02
C GLY A 605 -2.54 -54.42 -87.27
N SER A 606 -1.61 -53.48 -87.11
CA SER A 606 -0.39 -53.70 -86.31
C SER A 606 -0.72 -53.67 -84.82
N ALA A 607 -1.56 -52.72 -84.38
CA ALA A 607 -2.02 -52.63 -83.01
C ALA A 607 -2.77 -53.89 -82.57
N MET A 608 -3.72 -54.39 -83.38
CA MET A 608 -4.40 -55.67 -83.16
C MET A 608 -3.44 -56.85 -83.03
N ALA A 609 -2.44 -56.94 -83.91
CA ALA A 609 -1.46 -58.03 -83.87
C ALA A 609 -0.63 -58.00 -82.57
N TRP A 610 -0.32 -56.81 -82.05
CA TRP A 610 0.37 -56.66 -80.77
C TRP A 610 -0.53 -56.95 -79.56
N TYR A 611 -1.83 -56.61 -79.61
CA TYR A 611 -2.79 -57.04 -78.59
C TYR A 611 -2.99 -58.56 -78.58
N LEU A 612 -3.13 -59.21 -79.73
CA LEU A 612 -3.15 -60.68 -79.84
C LEU A 612 -1.86 -61.33 -79.32
N LYS A 613 -0.72 -60.66 -79.52
CA LYS A 613 0.55 -61.11 -78.95
C LYS A 613 0.58 -60.97 -77.42
N ALA A 614 -0.01 -59.92 -76.87
CA ALA A 614 -0.18 -59.77 -75.42
C ALA A 614 -1.10 -60.86 -74.85
N LEU A 615 -2.25 -61.15 -75.50
CA LEU A 615 -3.14 -62.27 -75.15
C LEU A 615 -2.46 -63.64 -75.24
N LYS A 616 -1.53 -63.82 -76.18
CA LYS A 616 -0.73 -65.05 -76.24
C LYS A 616 0.20 -65.21 -75.03
N ILE A 617 0.69 -64.11 -74.45
CA ILE A 617 1.60 -64.12 -73.29
C ILE A 617 0.80 -64.26 -71.99
N TYR A 618 -0.33 -63.56 -71.88
CA TYR A 618 -1.27 -63.67 -70.77
C TYR A 618 -2.71 -63.74 -71.32
N PRO A 619 -3.28 -64.96 -71.45
CA PRO A 619 -4.60 -65.16 -72.06
C PRO A 619 -5.76 -64.52 -71.31
N ASP A 620 -5.65 -64.42 -69.98
CA ASP A 620 -6.70 -63.86 -69.12
C ASP A 620 -6.54 -62.32 -68.92
N SER A 621 -5.99 -61.62 -69.93
CA SER A 621 -5.74 -60.17 -69.88
C SER A 621 -6.94 -59.37 -70.37
N ASP A 622 -7.63 -58.72 -69.43
CA ASP A 622 -8.73 -57.82 -69.74
C ASP A 622 -8.27 -56.61 -70.60
N MET A 623 -7.10 -56.02 -70.31
CA MET A 623 -6.57 -54.89 -71.08
C MET A 623 -6.23 -55.25 -72.53
N ALA A 624 -5.67 -56.45 -72.75
CA ALA A 624 -5.32 -56.89 -74.09
C ALA A 624 -6.57 -57.30 -74.89
N GLU A 625 -7.54 -57.93 -74.22
CA GLU A 625 -8.83 -58.29 -74.81
C GLU A 625 -9.64 -57.04 -75.17
N GLU A 626 -9.84 -56.11 -74.24
CA GLU A 626 -10.52 -54.86 -74.48
C GLU A 626 -9.84 -54.03 -75.58
N GLY A 627 -8.51 -53.96 -75.57
CA GLY A 627 -7.74 -53.27 -76.62
C GLY A 627 -7.93 -53.90 -78.00
N PHE A 628 -7.94 -55.24 -78.06
CA PHE A 628 -8.23 -55.95 -79.30
C PHE A 628 -9.66 -55.71 -79.77
N GLN A 629 -10.65 -55.80 -78.88
CA GLN A 629 -12.06 -55.61 -79.26
C GLN A 629 -12.39 -54.18 -79.66
N ARG A 630 -11.85 -53.18 -78.98
CA ARG A 630 -12.00 -51.78 -79.42
C ARG A 630 -11.52 -51.57 -80.85
N LEU A 631 -10.42 -52.20 -81.22
CA LEU A 631 -9.92 -52.15 -82.59
C LEU A 631 -10.75 -53.01 -83.54
N LEU A 632 -11.22 -54.19 -83.09
CA LEU A 632 -12.05 -55.09 -83.89
C LEU A 632 -13.35 -54.40 -84.28
N ASP A 633 -14.03 -53.79 -83.33
CA ASP A 633 -15.27 -53.02 -83.54
C ASP A 633 -15.03 -51.81 -84.45
N LYS A 634 -13.83 -51.22 -84.42
CA LYS A 634 -13.43 -50.13 -85.32
C LYS A 634 -13.25 -50.60 -86.78
N VAL A 635 -12.79 -51.84 -86.99
CA VAL A 635 -12.53 -52.40 -88.32
C VAL A 635 -13.73 -53.15 -88.89
N LEU A 636 -14.53 -53.77 -88.02
CA LEU A 636 -15.73 -54.54 -88.29
C LEU A 636 -16.85 -54.03 -87.35
N PRO A 637 -17.38 -52.82 -87.59
CA PRO A 637 -18.60 -52.40 -86.89
C PRO A 637 -19.73 -53.38 -87.27
N ASP A 638 -20.58 -53.74 -86.32
CA ASP A 638 -21.66 -54.77 -86.38
C ASP A 638 -22.67 -54.69 -87.55
N ASN A 639 -22.43 -53.88 -88.58
CA ASN A 639 -23.32 -53.66 -89.72
C ASN A 639 -22.88 -54.30 -91.06
N ASP A 640 -21.77 -55.02 -91.16
CA ASP A 640 -21.33 -55.60 -92.46
C ASP A 640 -21.27 -57.13 -92.54
N LEU A 641 -21.81 -57.84 -91.55
CA LEU A 641 -22.00 -59.30 -91.63
C LEU A 641 -23.36 -59.69 -91.07
N LEU A 642 -24.45 -59.43 -91.83
CA LEU A 642 -25.68 -60.24 -91.90
C LEU A 642 -26.69 -59.58 -92.89
N SER A 643 -26.99 -60.27 -94.00
CA SER A 643 -28.16 -59.96 -94.84
C SER A 643 -29.39 -60.76 -94.38
N PRO A 644 -30.62 -60.23 -94.55
CA PRO A 644 -31.78 -60.67 -93.79
C PRO A 644 -32.44 -61.91 -94.40
N SER A 645 -32.18 -63.07 -93.82
CA SER A 645 -33.14 -64.18 -93.78
C SER A 645 -32.70 -65.22 -92.77
N ALA A 646 -33.64 -65.64 -91.93
CA ALA A 646 -33.56 -66.66 -90.88
C ALA A 646 -32.99 -66.18 -89.53
N GLN A 647 -33.89 -65.62 -88.70
CA GLN A 647 -34.00 -65.97 -87.28
C GLN A 647 -35.37 -65.51 -86.75
N SER A 648 -36.42 -66.11 -87.30
CA SER A 648 -37.55 -66.52 -86.48
C SER A 648 -37.24 -67.94 -85.98
N GLU A 649 -37.60 -68.24 -84.73
CA GLU A 649 -37.44 -69.53 -84.04
C GLU A 649 -36.10 -69.73 -83.31
N ALA A 650 -36.02 -69.23 -82.07
CA ALA A 650 -36.19 -70.08 -80.89
C ALA A 650 -36.04 -69.24 -79.62
N LEU A 651 -37.16 -69.06 -78.92
CA LEU A 651 -37.20 -68.77 -77.49
C LEU A 651 -36.63 -69.97 -76.73
N ASN A 652 -35.71 -69.73 -75.79
CA ASN A 652 -35.70 -70.27 -74.41
C ASN A 652 -34.47 -69.79 -73.63
#